data_AF-A0A962RTR1-F1
#
_entry.id   AF-A0A962RTR1-F1
#
_cell.length_a   1.000
_cell.length_b   1.000
_cell.length_c   1.000
_cell.angle_alpha   90.00
_cell.angle_beta   90.00
_cell.angle_gamma   90.00
#
_symmetry.space_group_name_H-M   'P 1'
#
loop_
_entity.id
_entity.type
_entity.pdbx_description
1 polymer ?
#
loop_
_entity_poly.entity_id
_entity_poly.type
_entity_poly.pdbx_seq_one_letter_code
_entity_poly.pdbx_strand_id
1 'polypeptide(L)'
;MSHSHSYTDLLRLNAWIRKNADTWHFHCATRTVQESKLFPVPAYMVVSYLQAFYRYPPLLRRLAARMSPEAIGDRLRETSTKGSIISLSCVPEFYLAGRQTLIELGLMRATDALDDLVFVQDFAERVNLAYHRNHAHVLPSDCNLRAQLLPERRLQVFEADAIGMRAGDRLHTALKRFMATANQYVLLSHCESRLGIWNHGPYRCRANEEMLVRGFADLGECDLPWLDGIAAEVSHNNLTLPTIVKDTHFHIVDDWASFEATPAFAHDNVVAVGLYTSDFLSEGEIPVAMDNAATLAEFLAHENEILGRATRELWKRMAGWSRDQMIDAGAMVYAAVAKDFFHVAGDYRPDDWFTIDACAQAVKPLLNDEYARDFLAELLGYISLPAQQGSSYNMNKWFDGQGDMWTPVPYAVLDGDEYTSSSGPLRGGWTSLEPKRGPYLTTRGKLDLEAYNAAAAGFTPASCAPRFRYLDDAWVRDHADSALADELYRLDQRGSRHLDGRGAGVTRDELDALRAAGDVAATPPPASSGDIGFLAVHGLAVKKSGSAAEVAALMGADVAAIEQALDAAVAAGHAVAGAGKHVVSPAGRAWLDAAYPVVCAAYRAEPGFAEAYERFEVVNRQLLALMTRWQSRDIGGATVANDHADRAYDARVIDELGALHERAEPILQRFGDFEARLAVYFELLDAAYDRVLDGDGDYMSGVRVPSYHTLWFEMHEDLLRLLGRTREP
;
A
#
# COMPACT_ATOMS: atom_id res chain seq x y z
N MET A 1 -45.40 23.93 -23.74
CA MET A 1 -45.16 22.57 -23.25
C MET A 1 -44.48 22.72 -21.90
N SER A 2 -44.89 21.99 -20.85
CA SER A 2 -44.13 22.03 -19.60
C SER A 2 -42.77 21.41 -19.87
N HIS A 3 -41.68 22.19 -19.83
CA HIS A 3 -40.34 21.61 -19.86
C HIS A 3 -40.22 20.65 -18.66
N SER A 4 -39.68 19.45 -18.88
CA SER A 4 -39.49 18.46 -17.80
C SER A 4 -38.44 18.89 -16.79
N HIS A 5 -37.59 19.85 -17.16
CA HIS A 5 -36.50 20.40 -16.34
C HIS A 5 -36.63 21.91 -16.22
N SER A 6 -36.29 22.45 -15.06
CA SER A 6 -36.22 23.87 -14.80
C SER A 6 -34.83 24.46 -15.12
N TYR A 7 -34.74 25.78 -15.16
CA TYR A 7 -33.46 26.48 -15.25
C TYR A 7 -32.51 26.11 -14.09
N THR A 8 -33.05 25.99 -12.88
CA THR A 8 -32.27 25.62 -11.69
C THR A 8 -31.73 24.19 -11.79
N ASP A 9 -32.49 23.25 -12.36
CA ASP A 9 -32.03 21.87 -12.55
C ASP A 9 -30.82 21.82 -13.48
N LEU A 10 -30.88 22.55 -14.61
CA LEU A 10 -29.75 22.64 -15.55
C LEU A 10 -28.55 23.39 -14.99
N LEU A 11 -28.76 24.43 -14.18
CA LEU A 11 -27.67 25.10 -13.46
C LEU A 11 -26.93 24.13 -12.54
N ARG A 12 -27.67 23.36 -11.73
CA ARG A 12 -27.10 22.36 -10.81
C ARG A 12 -26.39 21.25 -11.57
N LEU A 13 -27.02 20.71 -12.61
CA LEU A 13 -26.43 19.67 -13.46
C LEU A 13 -25.10 20.13 -14.08
N ASN A 14 -25.10 21.28 -14.76
CA ASN A 14 -23.88 21.76 -15.43
C ASN A 14 -22.77 22.12 -14.43
N ALA A 15 -23.11 22.64 -13.25
CA ALA A 15 -22.15 22.87 -12.18
C ALA A 15 -21.55 21.55 -11.66
N TRP A 16 -22.37 20.50 -11.53
CA TRP A 16 -21.92 19.18 -11.11
C TRP A 16 -21.06 18.50 -12.19
N ILE A 17 -21.45 18.55 -13.46
CA ILE A 17 -20.62 18.08 -14.60
C ILE A 17 -19.26 18.77 -14.58
N ARG A 18 -19.25 20.10 -14.39
CA ARG A 18 -18.04 20.90 -14.30
C ARG A 18 -17.13 20.44 -13.16
N LYS A 19 -17.69 20.21 -11.98
CA LYS A 19 -16.95 19.71 -10.83
C LYS A 19 -16.32 18.34 -11.10
N ASN A 20 -17.07 17.42 -11.68
CA ASN A 20 -16.56 16.09 -12.07
C ASN A 20 -15.46 16.19 -13.16
N ALA A 21 -15.55 17.16 -14.07
CA ALA A 21 -14.50 17.39 -15.06
C ALA A 21 -13.20 17.87 -14.39
N ASP A 22 -13.32 18.81 -13.44
CA ASP A 22 -12.18 19.33 -12.69
C ASP A 22 -11.52 18.23 -11.85
N THR A 23 -12.27 17.42 -11.11
CA THR A 23 -11.72 16.35 -10.27
C THR A 23 -11.05 15.29 -11.12
N TRP A 24 -11.73 14.79 -12.16
CA TRP A 24 -11.18 13.76 -13.03
C TRP A 24 -9.92 14.20 -13.76
N HIS A 25 -9.88 15.44 -14.26
CA HIS A 25 -8.66 15.97 -14.89
C HIS A 25 -7.50 16.03 -13.91
N PHE A 26 -7.70 16.58 -12.70
CA PHE A 26 -6.66 16.58 -11.67
C PHE A 26 -6.13 15.17 -11.44
N HIS A 27 -7.03 14.18 -11.40
CA HIS A 27 -6.64 12.81 -11.16
C HIS A 27 -5.85 12.16 -12.30
N CYS A 28 -6.23 12.43 -13.54
CA CYS A 28 -5.52 11.94 -14.71
C CYS A 28 -4.16 12.64 -14.91
N ALA A 29 -4.10 13.96 -14.72
CA ALA A 29 -2.89 14.75 -15.00
C ALA A 29 -1.76 14.55 -13.97
N THR A 30 -2.11 14.25 -12.72
CA THR A 30 -1.13 13.99 -11.64
C THR A 30 -0.56 12.57 -11.66
N ARG A 31 -1.00 11.73 -12.60
CA ARG A 31 -0.64 10.31 -12.65
C ARG A 31 -0.08 9.92 -14.02
N THR A 32 0.95 9.09 -14.02
CA THR A 32 1.48 8.52 -15.27
C THR A 32 0.52 7.47 -15.80
N VAL A 33 0.12 7.57 -17.07
CA VAL A 33 -0.61 6.50 -17.77
C VAL A 33 0.29 5.26 -17.81
N GLN A 34 -0.06 4.22 -17.05
CA GLN A 34 0.63 2.94 -17.14
C GLN A 34 0.00 2.09 -18.23
N GLU A 35 0.77 1.78 -19.26
CA GLU A 35 0.42 0.70 -20.18
C GLU A 35 0.63 -0.65 -19.48
N SER A 36 -0.44 -1.38 -19.28
CA SER A 36 -0.37 -2.78 -18.90
C SER A 36 0.27 -3.61 -20.01
N LYS A 37 1.09 -4.59 -19.63
CA LYS A 37 1.61 -5.61 -20.56
C LYS A 37 0.74 -6.86 -20.63
N LEU A 38 -0.26 -6.98 -19.75
CA LEU A 38 -1.15 -8.14 -19.67
C LEU A 38 -2.57 -7.82 -20.17
N PHE A 39 -3.13 -6.68 -19.78
CA PHE A 39 -4.48 -6.27 -20.12
C PHE A 39 -4.50 -5.11 -21.13
N PRO A 40 -5.43 -5.08 -22.08
CA PRO A 40 -5.64 -3.95 -22.97
C PRO A 40 -6.41 -2.83 -22.24
N VAL A 41 -5.76 -2.18 -21.27
CA VAL A 41 -6.35 -1.17 -20.36
C VAL A 41 -7.13 -0.09 -21.10
N PRO A 42 -6.57 0.56 -22.14
CA PRO A 42 -7.31 1.61 -22.83
C PRO A 42 -8.60 1.13 -23.47
N ALA A 43 -8.59 -0.07 -24.06
CA ALA A 43 -9.76 -0.64 -24.71
C ALA A 43 -10.85 -0.98 -23.71
N TYR A 44 -10.51 -1.64 -22.59
CA TYR A 44 -11.53 -2.00 -21.61
C TYR A 44 -12.10 -0.79 -20.88
N MET A 45 -11.33 0.29 -20.71
CA MET A 45 -11.83 1.53 -20.10
C MET A 45 -12.90 2.18 -20.96
N VAL A 46 -12.68 2.28 -22.28
CA VAL A 46 -13.71 2.82 -23.19
C VAL A 46 -14.96 1.95 -23.19
N VAL A 47 -14.82 0.62 -23.21
CA VAL A 47 -15.98 -0.30 -23.11
C VAL A 47 -16.72 -0.13 -21.78
N SER A 48 -16.01 0.04 -20.67
CA SER A 48 -16.64 0.22 -19.35
C SER A 48 -17.44 1.52 -19.25
N TYR A 49 -16.94 2.60 -19.84
CA TYR A 49 -17.63 3.89 -19.92
C TYR A 49 -18.93 3.79 -20.71
N LEU A 50 -18.89 3.14 -21.88
CA LEU A 50 -20.09 2.88 -22.68
C LEU A 50 -21.08 1.98 -21.91
N GLN A 51 -20.58 0.97 -21.21
CA GLN A 51 -21.41 0.10 -20.38
C GLN A 51 -22.10 0.89 -19.25
N ALA A 52 -21.38 1.78 -18.56
CA ALA A 52 -21.96 2.67 -17.56
C ALA A 52 -23.05 3.57 -18.15
N PHE A 53 -22.80 4.19 -19.32
CA PHE A 53 -23.76 5.04 -20.00
C PHE A 53 -25.07 4.32 -20.34
N TYR A 54 -24.99 3.11 -20.89
CA TYR A 54 -26.19 2.36 -21.28
C TYR A 54 -26.91 1.67 -20.12
N ARG A 55 -26.18 1.24 -19.08
CA ARG A 55 -26.77 0.42 -18.00
C ARG A 55 -27.18 1.20 -16.77
N TYR A 56 -26.46 2.25 -16.38
CA TYR A 56 -26.73 2.95 -15.12
C TYR A 56 -28.13 3.55 -15.04
N PRO A 57 -28.68 4.24 -16.07
CA PRO A 57 -29.98 4.89 -15.92
C PRO A 57 -31.13 3.94 -15.53
N PRO A 58 -31.38 2.81 -16.24
CA PRO A 58 -32.44 1.89 -15.83
C PRO A 58 -32.13 1.16 -14.52
N LEU A 59 -30.87 0.81 -14.25
CA LEU A 59 -30.48 0.11 -13.02
C LEU A 59 -30.66 1.00 -11.79
N LEU A 60 -30.16 2.24 -11.83
CA LEU A 60 -30.27 3.18 -10.72
C LEU A 60 -31.72 3.63 -10.49
N ARG A 61 -32.58 3.69 -11.52
CA ARG A 61 -34.03 3.90 -11.32
C ARG A 61 -34.69 2.73 -10.61
N ARG A 62 -34.34 1.49 -10.98
CA ARG A 62 -34.82 0.28 -10.29
C ARG A 62 -34.42 0.29 -8.82
N LEU A 63 -33.17 0.69 -8.55
CA LEU A 63 -32.64 0.81 -7.20
C LEU A 63 -33.33 1.94 -6.41
N ALA A 64 -33.49 3.13 -7.00
CA ALA A 64 -34.15 4.28 -6.37
C ALA A 64 -35.62 3.99 -6.00
N ALA A 65 -36.30 3.12 -6.74
CA ALA A 65 -37.65 2.66 -6.41
C ALA A 65 -37.69 1.76 -5.16
N ARG A 66 -36.55 1.20 -4.73
CA ARG A 66 -36.42 0.37 -3.52
C ARG A 66 -35.80 1.12 -2.36
N MET A 67 -34.75 1.89 -2.62
CA MET A 67 -33.97 2.58 -1.61
C MET A 67 -33.50 3.93 -2.14
N SER A 68 -33.77 4.99 -1.38
CA SER A 68 -33.31 6.34 -1.71
C SER A 68 -31.78 6.42 -1.75
N PRO A 69 -31.18 7.28 -2.61
CA PRO A 69 -29.74 7.55 -2.64
C PRO A 69 -29.13 7.82 -1.26
N GLU A 70 -29.82 8.59 -0.42
CA GLU A 70 -29.34 8.96 0.92
C GLU A 70 -29.27 7.75 1.85
N ALA A 71 -30.25 6.86 1.79
CA ALA A 71 -30.23 5.63 2.58
C ALA A 71 -29.10 4.68 2.15
N ILE A 72 -28.71 4.71 0.87
CA ILE A 72 -27.56 3.96 0.38
C ILE A 72 -26.26 4.55 0.92
N GLY A 73 -26.06 5.87 0.75
CA GLY A 73 -24.87 6.56 1.29
C GLY A 73 -24.76 6.41 2.81
N ASP A 74 -25.87 6.50 3.53
CA ASP A 74 -25.93 6.30 4.97
C ASP A 74 -25.53 4.89 5.40
N ARG A 75 -25.86 3.85 4.60
CA ARG A 75 -25.45 2.48 4.90
C ARG A 75 -24.00 2.22 4.54
N LEU A 76 -23.55 2.72 3.38
CA LEU A 76 -22.17 2.53 2.92
C LEU A 76 -21.15 3.12 3.88
N ARG A 77 -21.40 4.30 4.49
CA ARG A 77 -20.44 4.90 5.43
C ARG A 77 -20.21 4.09 6.72
N GLU A 78 -21.09 3.13 7.01
CA GLU A 78 -21.01 2.30 8.23
C GLU A 78 -20.27 0.97 7.96
N THR A 79 -19.84 0.73 6.72
CA THR A 79 -19.22 -0.52 6.27
C THR A 79 -18.02 -0.23 5.37
N SER A 80 -17.07 -1.15 5.32
CA SER A 80 -15.89 -1.06 4.48
C SER A 80 -15.95 -2.10 3.37
N THR A 81 -16.45 -1.70 2.20
CA THR A 81 -16.59 -2.56 1.02
C THR A 81 -16.01 -1.88 -0.23
N LYS A 82 -16.30 -2.38 -1.43
CA LYS A 82 -15.93 -1.70 -2.68
C LYS A 82 -16.71 -0.40 -2.87
N GLY A 83 -17.92 -0.29 -2.30
CA GLY A 83 -18.72 0.92 -2.13
C GLY A 83 -18.04 1.95 -1.24
N SER A 84 -16.99 2.56 -1.78
CA SER A 84 -16.03 3.44 -1.12
C SER A 84 -15.92 4.76 -1.89
N ILE A 85 -15.08 5.69 -1.40
CA ILE A 85 -14.78 6.97 -2.06
C ILE A 85 -14.55 6.78 -3.57
N ILE A 86 -13.75 5.79 -3.95
CA ILE A 86 -13.44 5.51 -5.36
C ILE A 86 -14.71 5.26 -6.16
N SER A 87 -15.54 4.32 -5.70
CA SER A 87 -16.76 3.94 -6.41
C SER A 87 -17.73 5.11 -6.48
N LEU A 88 -17.87 5.89 -5.40
CA LEU A 88 -18.78 7.02 -5.34
C LEU A 88 -18.35 8.18 -6.26
N SER A 89 -17.05 8.43 -6.41
CA SER A 89 -16.51 9.38 -7.39
C SER A 89 -16.67 8.85 -8.82
N CYS A 90 -16.31 7.59 -9.06
CA CYS A 90 -16.32 7.01 -10.40
C CYS A 90 -17.72 6.81 -11.01
N VAL A 91 -18.79 6.66 -10.23
CA VAL A 91 -20.15 6.46 -10.78
C VAL A 91 -20.58 7.61 -11.72
N PRO A 92 -20.59 8.89 -11.28
CA PRO A 92 -20.91 10.00 -12.18
C PRO A 92 -19.89 10.15 -13.30
N GLU A 93 -18.61 9.95 -13.00
CA GLU A 93 -17.49 10.20 -13.92
C GLU A 93 -17.45 9.16 -15.07
N PHE A 94 -17.64 7.87 -14.80
CA PHE A 94 -17.72 6.82 -15.82
C PHE A 94 -18.95 6.98 -16.72
N TYR A 95 -20.08 7.41 -16.17
CA TYR A 95 -21.28 7.72 -16.97
C TYR A 95 -21.02 8.90 -17.92
N LEU A 96 -20.39 9.97 -17.42
CA LEU A 96 -20.02 11.14 -18.23
C LEU A 96 -18.98 10.79 -19.30
N ALA A 97 -17.98 9.97 -18.98
CA ALA A 97 -16.98 9.50 -19.95
C ALA A 97 -17.63 8.68 -21.08
N GLY A 98 -18.65 7.87 -20.76
CA GLY A 98 -19.39 7.11 -21.76
C GLY A 98 -20.22 8.01 -22.67
N ARG A 99 -20.88 9.02 -22.08
CA ARG A 99 -21.58 10.05 -22.83
C ARG A 99 -20.63 10.84 -23.72
N GLN A 100 -19.48 11.28 -23.20
CA GLN A 100 -18.47 12.03 -23.95
C GLN A 100 -17.96 11.20 -25.13
N THR A 101 -17.67 9.91 -24.91
CA THR A 101 -17.25 8.99 -25.96
C THR A 101 -18.25 8.96 -27.12
N LEU A 102 -19.55 8.86 -26.83
CA LEU A 102 -20.58 8.83 -27.89
C LEU A 102 -20.72 10.15 -28.64
N ILE A 103 -20.51 11.29 -27.96
CA ILE A 103 -20.51 12.61 -28.58
C ILE A 103 -19.33 12.73 -29.55
N GLU A 104 -18.14 12.32 -29.14
CA GLU A 104 -16.92 12.41 -29.97
C GLU A 104 -16.96 11.46 -31.16
N LEU A 105 -17.63 10.31 -31.02
CA LEU A 105 -17.90 9.41 -32.14
C LEU A 105 -19.01 9.91 -33.08
N GLY A 106 -19.65 11.05 -32.77
CA GLY A 106 -20.77 11.60 -33.54
C GLY A 106 -22.06 10.78 -33.48
N LEU A 107 -22.17 9.89 -32.48
CA LEU A 107 -23.33 9.01 -32.28
C LEU A 107 -24.41 9.66 -31.41
N MET A 108 -24.11 10.79 -30.77
CA MET A 108 -24.99 11.49 -29.85
C MET A 108 -24.71 13.00 -29.85
N ARG A 109 -25.74 13.82 -29.62
CA ARG A 109 -25.59 15.27 -29.36
C ARG A 109 -25.48 15.54 -27.87
N ALA A 110 -24.95 16.71 -27.50
CA ALA A 110 -24.90 17.14 -26.10
C ALA A 110 -26.29 17.25 -25.44
N THR A 111 -27.37 17.40 -26.22
CA THR A 111 -28.74 17.48 -25.72
C THR A 111 -29.39 16.11 -25.51
N ASP A 112 -28.84 15.03 -26.06
CA ASP A 112 -29.47 13.71 -26.03
C ASP A 112 -29.35 12.99 -24.67
N ALA A 113 -30.31 12.10 -24.40
CA ALA A 113 -30.50 11.37 -23.13
C ALA A 113 -30.58 12.27 -21.87
N LEU A 114 -31.22 13.43 -21.98
CA LEU A 114 -31.23 14.46 -20.93
C LEU A 114 -31.83 13.99 -19.60
N ASP A 115 -32.95 13.26 -19.63
CA ASP A 115 -33.61 12.78 -18.39
C ASP A 115 -32.79 11.69 -17.70
N ASP A 116 -32.03 10.89 -18.46
CA ASP A 116 -31.08 9.93 -17.92
C ASP A 116 -29.87 10.62 -17.29
N LEU A 117 -29.31 11.62 -17.97
CA LEU A 117 -28.18 12.40 -17.47
C LEU A 117 -28.52 13.11 -16.16
N VAL A 118 -29.64 13.84 -16.12
CA VAL A 118 -30.12 14.52 -14.90
C VAL A 118 -30.29 13.51 -13.76
N PHE A 119 -30.93 12.37 -14.04
CA PHE A 119 -31.21 11.36 -13.03
C PHE A 119 -29.94 10.72 -12.46
N VAL A 120 -29.01 10.26 -13.31
CA VAL A 120 -27.77 9.59 -12.85
C VAL A 120 -26.92 10.55 -12.04
N GLN A 121 -26.81 11.81 -12.48
CA GLN A 121 -26.02 12.82 -11.79
C GLN A 121 -26.64 13.25 -10.46
N ASP A 122 -27.95 13.48 -10.37
CA ASP A 122 -28.64 13.75 -9.09
C ASP A 122 -28.51 12.58 -8.12
N PHE A 123 -28.69 11.34 -8.61
CA PHE A 123 -28.52 10.14 -7.81
C PHE A 123 -27.11 10.07 -7.21
N ALA A 124 -26.09 10.22 -8.05
CA ALA A 124 -24.68 10.18 -7.63
C ALA A 124 -24.34 11.27 -6.62
N GLU A 125 -24.80 12.51 -6.85
CA GLU A 125 -24.57 13.64 -5.95
C GLU A 125 -25.18 13.38 -4.56
N ARG A 126 -26.41 12.85 -4.50
CA ARG A 126 -27.12 12.57 -3.25
C ARG A 126 -26.53 11.40 -2.46
N VAL A 127 -26.06 10.34 -3.13
CA VAL A 127 -25.30 9.27 -2.44
C VAL A 127 -24.01 9.85 -1.84
N ASN A 128 -23.27 10.67 -2.61
CA ASN A 128 -22.04 11.31 -2.14
C ASN A 128 -22.28 12.21 -0.92
N LEU A 129 -23.31 13.07 -0.95
CA LEU A 129 -23.68 13.92 0.19
C LEU A 129 -23.95 13.12 1.48
N ALA A 130 -24.64 11.98 1.37
CA ALA A 130 -24.96 11.15 2.52
C ALA A 130 -23.75 10.36 3.06
N TYR A 131 -22.90 9.86 2.16
CA TYR A 131 -21.68 9.13 2.53
C TYR A 131 -20.64 10.04 3.19
N HIS A 132 -20.43 11.24 2.63
CA HIS A 132 -19.45 12.23 3.08
C HIS A 132 -19.96 13.17 4.19
N ARG A 133 -21.10 12.84 4.83
CA ARG A 133 -21.76 13.75 5.77
C ARG A 133 -20.87 14.25 6.92
N ASN A 134 -19.93 13.44 7.41
CA ASN A 134 -19.17 13.74 8.62
C ASN A 134 -18.12 14.84 8.41
N HIS A 135 -17.63 15.04 7.18
CA HIS A 135 -16.80 16.21 6.85
C HIS A 135 -17.56 17.32 6.12
N ALA A 136 -18.87 17.17 5.87
CA ALA A 136 -19.75 18.18 5.26
C ALA A 136 -19.35 18.67 3.85
N HIS A 137 -18.78 17.78 3.05
CA HIS A 137 -18.41 18.03 1.65
C HIS A 137 -19.04 16.98 0.73
N VAL A 138 -19.04 17.20 -0.60
CA VAL A 138 -19.55 16.20 -1.55
C VAL A 138 -18.45 15.23 -1.97
N LEU A 139 -17.23 15.76 -2.16
CA LEU A 139 -16.03 15.00 -2.54
C LEU A 139 -14.85 15.44 -1.66
N PRO A 140 -13.83 14.57 -1.44
CA PRO A 140 -12.59 14.95 -0.75
C PRO A 140 -11.90 16.21 -1.30
N SER A 141 -11.99 16.47 -2.61
CA SER A 141 -11.45 17.66 -3.29
C SER A 141 -12.08 18.98 -2.82
N ASP A 142 -13.29 18.97 -2.27
CA ASP A 142 -13.84 20.17 -1.64
C ASP A 142 -13.17 20.47 -0.28
N CYS A 143 -12.57 19.44 0.33
CA CYS A 143 -11.95 19.49 1.66
C CYS A 143 -10.41 19.56 1.56
N ASN A 144 -9.89 20.23 0.54
CA ASN A 144 -8.45 20.31 0.27
C ASN A 144 -7.79 18.90 0.23
N LEU A 145 -8.46 17.97 -0.46
CA LEU A 145 -8.01 16.58 -0.64
C LEU A 145 -7.85 15.85 0.70
N ARG A 146 -8.83 15.98 1.60
CA ARG A 146 -8.90 15.24 2.87
C ARG A 146 -10.19 14.43 2.93
N ALA A 147 -10.05 13.11 2.87
CA ALA A 147 -11.16 12.18 2.96
C ALA A 147 -11.46 11.79 4.42
N GLN A 148 -11.92 12.74 5.23
CA GLN A 148 -12.24 12.53 6.65
C GLN A 148 -13.67 12.02 6.83
N LEU A 149 -13.87 10.72 6.65
CA LEU A 149 -15.20 10.11 6.56
C LEU A 149 -15.77 9.67 7.90
N LEU A 150 -14.92 9.28 8.84
CA LEU A 150 -15.36 8.59 10.05
C LEU A 150 -15.78 9.57 11.15
N PRO A 151 -16.83 9.24 11.91
CA PRO A 151 -17.21 10.03 13.08
C PRO A 151 -16.24 9.78 14.24
N GLU A 152 -16.21 10.71 15.20
CA GLU A 152 -15.34 10.63 16.38
C GLU A 152 -15.41 9.26 17.07
N ARG A 153 -16.62 8.80 17.39
CA ARG A 153 -16.87 7.52 18.10
C ARG A 153 -16.18 6.31 17.47
N ARG A 154 -16.03 6.27 16.13
CA ARG A 154 -15.34 5.19 15.43
C ARG A 154 -13.83 5.38 15.47
N LEU A 155 -13.36 6.62 15.31
CA LEU A 155 -11.94 6.96 15.39
C LEU A 155 -11.36 6.66 16.77
N GLN A 156 -12.11 6.92 17.84
CA GLN A 156 -11.70 6.59 19.21
C GLN A 156 -11.46 5.08 19.38
N VAL A 157 -12.33 4.22 18.82
CA VAL A 157 -12.16 2.76 18.86
C VAL A 157 -10.90 2.34 18.10
N PHE A 158 -10.75 2.82 16.86
CA PHE A 158 -9.58 2.51 16.04
C PHE A 158 -8.27 2.91 16.71
N GLU A 159 -8.24 4.10 17.30
CA GLU A 159 -7.05 4.59 18.00
C GLU A 159 -6.79 3.79 19.28
N ALA A 160 -7.79 3.61 20.15
CA ALA A 160 -7.62 2.90 21.41
C ALA A 160 -7.17 1.45 21.21
N ASP A 161 -7.72 0.75 20.21
CA ASP A 161 -7.46 -0.67 19.96
C ASP A 161 -6.25 -0.93 19.08
N ALA A 162 -5.67 0.09 18.45
CA ALA A 162 -4.48 -0.08 17.63
C ALA A 162 -3.35 -0.72 18.44
N ILE A 163 -2.78 -1.81 17.93
CA ILE A 163 -1.69 -2.53 18.57
C ILE A 163 -0.37 -1.83 18.23
N GLY A 164 0.36 -1.41 19.26
CA GLY A 164 1.69 -0.81 19.12
C GLY A 164 2.70 -1.77 18.46
N MET A 165 3.56 -1.23 17.60
CA MET A 165 4.60 -2.00 16.92
C MET A 165 5.85 -1.14 16.68
N ARG A 166 6.94 -1.79 16.24
CA ARG A 166 8.16 -1.12 15.79
C ARG A 166 8.62 -1.65 14.48
N ALA A 167 9.36 -0.81 13.76
CA ALA A 167 10.12 -1.24 12.61
C ALA A 167 10.94 -2.49 12.93
N GLY A 168 10.70 -3.57 12.17
CA GLY A 168 11.39 -4.85 12.30
C GLY A 168 10.77 -5.88 13.23
N ASP A 169 9.86 -5.50 14.13
CA ASP A 169 9.18 -6.47 15.00
C ASP A 169 8.33 -7.45 14.17
N ARG A 170 7.98 -8.59 14.78
CA ARG A 170 7.19 -9.64 14.10
C ARG A 170 5.91 -9.11 13.47
N LEU A 171 5.15 -8.28 14.19
CA LEU A 171 3.91 -7.68 13.70
C LEU A 171 4.17 -6.71 12.54
N HIS A 172 5.18 -5.83 12.65
CA HIS A 172 5.55 -4.89 11.60
C HIS A 172 5.98 -5.61 10.32
N THR A 173 6.81 -6.65 10.46
CA THR A 173 7.26 -7.48 9.35
C THR A 173 6.09 -8.21 8.68
N ALA A 174 5.17 -8.78 9.47
CA ALA A 174 3.98 -9.44 8.95
C ALA A 174 3.05 -8.47 8.20
N LEU A 175 2.78 -7.30 8.79
CA LEU A 175 1.97 -6.24 8.19
C LEU A 175 2.56 -5.77 6.85
N LYS A 176 3.85 -5.45 6.81
CA LYS A 176 4.54 -5.00 5.59
C LYS A 176 4.43 -6.03 4.47
N ARG A 177 4.62 -7.32 4.77
CA ARG A 177 4.48 -8.41 3.80
C ARG A 177 3.04 -8.55 3.32
N PHE A 178 2.09 -8.61 4.26
CA PHE A 178 0.67 -8.71 3.96
C PHE A 178 0.20 -7.57 3.05
N MET A 179 0.51 -6.32 3.39
CA MET A 179 0.11 -5.16 2.57
C MET A 179 0.66 -5.25 1.14
N ALA A 180 1.92 -5.67 0.98
CA ALA A 180 2.52 -5.84 -0.34
C ALA A 180 1.80 -6.94 -1.15
N THR A 181 1.54 -8.10 -0.54
CA THR A 181 0.84 -9.21 -1.21
C THR A 181 -0.62 -8.88 -1.50
N ALA A 182 -1.34 -8.29 -0.56
CA ALA A 182 -2.73 -7.87 -0.75
C ALA A 182 -2.86 -6.83 -1.87
N ASN A 183 -1.95 -5.86 -1.95
CA ASN A 183 -1.90 -4.90 -3.06
C ASN A 183 -1.76 -5.61 -4.42
N GLN A 184 -0.82 -6.55 -4.54
CA GLN A 184 -0.58 -7.28 -5.78
C GLN A 184 -1.75 -8.18 -6.17
N TYR A 185 -2.32 -8.88 -5.18
CA TYR A 185 -3.50 -9.72 -5.38
C TYR A 185 -4.71 -8.92 -5.86
N VAL A 186 -5.01 -7.79 -5.21
CA VAL A 186 -6.14 -6.94 -5.59
C VAL A 186 -5.92 -6.33 -6.97
N LEU A 187 -4.70 -5.85 -7.26
CA LEU A 187 -4.36 -5.32 -8.58
C LEU A 187 -4.65 -6.36 -9.68
N LEU A 188 -4.22 -7.61 -9.50
CA LEU A 188 -4.44 -8.67 -10.49
C LEU A 188 -5.91 -9.09 -10.58
N SER A 189 -6.59 -9.32 -9.45
CA SER A 189 -8.02 -9.70 -9.41
C SER A 189 -8.92 -8.65 -10.03
N HIS A 190 -8.50 -7.39 -10.03
CA HIS A 190 -9.21 -6.27 -10.62
C HIS A 190 -8.63 -5.83 -11.97
N CYS A 191 -7.99 -6.74 -12.72
CA CYS A 191 -7.52 -6.52 -14.09
C CYS A 191 -6.54 -5.34 -14.23
N GLU A 192 -5.58 -5.27 -13.32
CA GLU A 192 -4.58 -4.21 -13.17
C GLU A 192 -5.14 -2.84 -12.79
N SER A 193 -6.23 -2.83 -12.02
CA SER A 193 -6.78 -1.61 -11.42
C SER A 193 -6.76 -1.66 -9.90
N ARG A 194 -6.79 -0.48 -9.28
CA ARG A 194 -6.80 -0.31 -7.82
C ARG A 194 -8.22 -0.18 -7.24
N LEU A 195 -9.27 -0.55 -8.00
CA LEU A 195 -10.67 -0.35 -7.58
C LEU A 195 -11.07 -1.13 -6.32
N GLY A 196 -10.31 -2.15 -5.92
CA GLY A 196 -10.49 -2.88 -4.65
C GLY A 196 -9.65 -2.36 -3.48
N ILE A 197 -8.90 -1.26 -3.64
CA ILE A 197 -8.02 -0.68 -2.62
C ILE A 197 -8.35 0.80 -2.46
N TRP A 198 -8.69 1.22 -1.25
CA TRP A 198 -8.99 2.62 -0.97
C TRP A 198 -8.38 3.06 0.35
N ASN A 199 -8.16 4.36 0.49
CA ASN A 199 -7.65 4.97 1.72
C ASN A 199 -8.51 6.19 2.09
N HIS A 200 -8.65 6.45 3.38
CA HIS A 200 -9.30 7.67 3.86
C HIS A 200 -8.63 8.20 5.12
N GLY A 201 -8.69 9.51 5.33
CA GLY A 201 -7.93 10.26 6.33
C GLY A 201 -7.38 11.56 5.73
N PRO A 202 -6.28 12.12 6.29
CA PRO A 202 -5.69 11.74 7.58
C PRO A 202 -6.62 12.04 8.74
N TYR A 203 -6.53 11.26 9.80
CA TYR A 203 -7.13 11.58 11.10
C TYR A 203 -6.03 11.90 12.11
N ARG A 204 -6.22 12.95 12.89
CA ARG A 204 -5.25 13.33 13.92
C ARG A 204 -5.34 12.37 15.11
N CYS A 205 -4.20 11.83 15.52
CA CYS A 205 -4.04 11.10 16.77
C CYS A 205 -3.28 11.96 17.78
N ARG A 206 -2.06 11.55 18.18
CA ARG A 206 -1.12 12.33 19.00
C ARG A 206 -0.45 13.46 18.21
N ALA A 207 0.28 14.34 18.90
CA ALA A 207 0.87 15.56 18.33
C ALA A 207 1.71 15.33 17.05
N ASN A 208 2.33 14.16 16.91
CA ASN A 208 3.20 13.81 15.77
C ASN A 208 2.69 12.57 15.01
N GLU A 209 1.44 12.17 15.21
CA GLU A 209 0.88 10.93 14.65
C GLU A 209 -0.41 11.20 13.86
N GLU A 210 -0.48 10.65 12.66
CA GLU A 210 -1.68 10.63 11.83
C GLU A 210 -2.12 9.20 11.56
N MET A 211 -3.43 8.98 11.57
CA MET A 211 -4.04 7.72 11.17
C MET A 211 -4.51 7.81 9.72
N LEU A 212 -4.05 6.85 8.91
CA LEU A 212 -4.59 6.54 7.60
C LEU A 212 -5.33 5.21 7.69
N VAL A 213 -6.58 5.16 7.25
CA VAL A 213 -7.34 3.91 7.18
C VAL A 213 -7.29 3.39 5.76
N ARG A 214 -6.93 2.13 5.61
CA ARG A 214 -6.77 1.46 4.31
C ARG A 214 -7.71 0.27 4.19
N GLY A 215 -8.52 0.25 3.15
CA GLY A 215 -9.43 -0.84 2.85
C GLY A 215 -8.94 -1.73 1.72
N PHE A 216 -9.19 -3.02 1.84
CA PHE A 216 -9.09 -4.02 0.79
C PHE A 216 -10.46 -4.69 0.64
N ALA A 217 -11.03 -4.66 -0.55
CA ALA A 217 -12.35 -5.22 -0.84
C ALA A 217 -12.28 -6.32 -1.89
N ASP A 218 -13.33 -7.14 -1.95
CA ASP A 218 -13.49 -8.21 -2.93
C ASP A 218 -12.32 -9.24 -2.89
N LEU A 219 -11.82 -9.54 -1.69
CA LEU A 219 -10.69 -10.45 -1.47
C LEU A 219 -11.04 -11.94 -1.63
N GLY A 220 -12.29 -12.31 -1.32
CA GLY A 220 -12.73 -13.70 -1.26
C GLY A 220 -13.48 -14.17 -2.50
N GLU A 221 -14.30 -15.21 -2.33
CA GLU A 221 -15.34 -15.54 -3.31
C GLU A 221 -16.42 -14.45 -3.25
N CYS A 222 -16.28 -13.44 -4.12
CA CYS A 222 -17.05 -12.20 -4.12
C CYS A 222 -17.93 -12.12 -5.38
N ASP A 223 -18.09 -10.96 -6.01
CA ASP A 223 -18.82 -10.82 -7.27
C ASP A 223 -18.03 -11.25 -8.51
N LEU A 224 -16.70 -11.26 -8.43
CA LEU A 224 -15.82 -11.52 -9.57
C LEU A 224 -15.83 -13.02 -9.95
N PRO A 225 -16.35 -13.40 -11.14
CA PRO A 225 -16.50 -14.82 -11.50
C PRO A 225 -15.20 -15.62 -11.51
N TRP A 226 -14.08 -14.97 -11.83
CA TRP A 226 -12.77 -15.62 -11.90
C TRP A 226 -12.13 -15.87 -10.53
N LEU A 227 -12.73 -15.40 -9.43
CA LEU A 227 -12.29 -15.74 -8.08
C LEU A 227 -12.95 -17.00 -7.52
N ASP A 228 -14.00 -17.51 -8.17
CA ASP A 228 -14.65 -18.77 -7.81
C ASP A 228 -13.63 -19.92 -7.75
N GLY A 229 -13.60 -20.59 -6.60
CA GLY A 229 -12.66 -21.66 -6.29
C GLY A 229 -11.20 -21.21 -6.04
N ILE A 230 -10.75 -20.08 -6.59
CA ILE A 230 -9.39 -19.54 -6.37
C ILE A 230 -9.28 -18.89 -4.99
N ALA A 231 -10.27 -18.10 -4.61
CA ALA A 231 -10.29 -17.35 -3.36
C ALA A 231 -11.05 -18.10 -2.25
N ALA A 232 -11.28 -19.40 -2.41
CA ALA A 232 -12.13 -20.18 -1.50
C ALA A 232 -11.59 -20.30 -0.07
N GLU A 233 -10.26 -20.20 0.10
CA GLU A 233 -9.57 -20.24 1.41
C GLU A 233 -9.46 -18.86 2.08
N VAL A 234 -9.74 -17.76 1.38
CA VAL A 234 -9.66 -16.41 1.96
C VAL A 234 -10.69 -16.27 3.08
N SER A 235 -10.26 -15.79 4.25
CA SER A 235 -11.11 -15.76 5.45
C SER A 235 -12.11 -14.61 5.47
N HIS A 236 -11.73 -13.45 4.91
CA HIS A 236 -12.56 -12.24 4.89
C HIS A 236 -12.61 -11.61 3.52
N ASN A 237 -13.81 -11.25 3.06
CA ASN A 237 -13.97 -10.60 1.77
C ASN A 237 -13.50 -9.13 1.78
N ASN A 238 -13.63 -8.47 2.92
CA ASN A 238 -13.18 -7.10 3.12
C ASN A 238 -12.32 -6.99 4.38
N LEU A 239 -11.23 -6.24 4.30
CA LEU A 239 -10.35 -5.94 5.43
C LEU A 239 -10.06 -4.43 5.52
N THR A 240 -10.19 -3.89 6.72
CA THR A 240 -9.95 -2.48 7.04
C THR A 240 -8.76 -2.38 8.00
N LEU A 241 -7.75 -1.60 7.60
CA LEU A 241 -6.50 -1.41 8.35
C LEU A 241 -6.31 0.06 8.73
N PRO A 242 -6.81 0.49 9.90
CA PRO A 242 -6.39 1.74 10.53
C PRO A 242 -4.91 1.65 10.90
N THR A 243 -4.09 2.51 10.30
CA THR A 243 -2.64 2.55 10.48
C THR A 243 -2.23 3.89 11.04
N ILE A 244 -1.62 3.90 12.22
CA ILE A 244 -1.10 5.11 12.87
C ILE A 244 0.37 5.27 12.49
N VAL A 245 0.70 6.43 11.95
CA VAL A 245 2.01 6.75 11.36
C VAL A 245 2.55 7.99 12.05
N LYS A 246 3.77 7.91 12.56
CA LYS A 246 4.46 9.08 13.15
C LYS A 246 5.23 9.87 12.10
N ASP A 247 5.52 11.13 12.41
CA ASP A 247 6.45 11.99 11.65
C ASP A 247 6.16 12.04 10.13
N THR A 248 4.89 11.89 9.77
CA THR A 248 4.41 11.78 8.38
C THR A 248 3.10 12.54 8.25
N HIS A 249 3.03 13.53 7.36
CA HIS A 249 1.81 14.29 7.11
C HIS A 249 1.19 13.89 5.76
N PHE A 250 -0.01 13.32 5.76
CA PHE A 250 -0.76 12.99 4.54
C PHE A 250 -1.52 14.23 4.04
N HIS A 251 -0.87 14.99 3.16
CA HIS A 251 -1.43 16.24 2.63
C HIS A 251 -2.40 16.03 1.47
N ILE A 252 -2.43 14.83 0.88
CA ILE A 252 -3.41 14.40 -0.12
C ILE A 252 -3.98 13.05 0.31
N VAL A 253 -5.30 12.96 0.38
CA VAL A 253 -6.11 11.73 0.36
C VAL A 253 -7.35 12.04 -0.48
N ASP A 254 -7.28 11.69 -1.76
CA ASP A 254 -8.11 12.31 -2.79
C ASP A 254 -9.39 11.55 -3.16
N ASP A 255 -10.11 12.01 -4.20
CA ASP A 255 -11.40 11.40 -4.63
C ASP A 255 -11.23 10.00 -5.26
N TRP A 256 -10.00 9.58 -5.57
CA TRP A 256 -9.66 8.21 -5.95
C TRP A 256 -9.00 7.45 -4.78
N ALA A 257 -9.17 7.97 -3.57
CA ALA A 257 -8.68 7.40 -2.32
C ALA A 257 -7.17 7.11 -2.36
N SER A 258 -6.42 7.82 -3.21
CA SER A 258 -4.96 7.77 -3.26
C SER A 258 -4.40 8.79 -2.29
N PHE A 259 -3.19 8.56 -1.78
CA PHE A 259 -2.57 9.46 -0.83
C PHE A 259 -1.18 9.88 -1.25
N GLU A 260 -0.79 11.09 -0.85
CA GLU A 260 0.59 11.57 -0.85
C GLU A 260 0.93 12.10 0.55
N ALA A 261 2.20 11.94 0.93
CA ALA A 261 2.68 12.31 2.24
C ALA A 261 3.99 13.10 2.17
N THR A 262 4.21 13.96 3.16
CA THR A 262 5.48 14.67 3.35
C THR A 262 5.93 14.56 4.81
N PRO A 263 7.13 14.01 5.09
CA PRO A 263 7.98 13.23 4.17
C PRO A 263 7.23 12.04 3.53
N ALA A 264 7.81 11.45 2.49
CA ALA A 264 7.22 10.30 1.81
C ALA A 264 6.94 9.16 2.80
N PHE A 265 5.79 8.50 2.65
CA PHE A 265 5.37 7.42 3.54
C PHE A 265 6.42 6.32 3.64
N ALA A 266 6.86 6.04 4.87
CA ALA A 266 7.78 4.96 5.18
C ALA A 266 7.09 3.97 6.13
N HIS A 267 7.19 2.67 5.81
CA HIS A 267 6.64 1.63 6.69
C HIS A 267 7.27 1.65 8.08
N ASP A 268 8.52 2.12 8.21
CA ASP A 268 9.22 2.21 9.49
C ASP A 268 8.64 3.30 10.41
N ASN A 269 7.82 4.22 9.86
CA ASN A 269 7.07 5.21 10.62
C ASN A 269 5.73 4.68 11.14
N VAL A 270 5.31 3.47 10.77
CA VAL A 270 4.09 2.86 11.30
C VAL A 270 4.34 2.43 12.74
N VAL A 271 3.61 3.06 13.67
CA VAL A 271 3.75 2.83 15.12
C VAL A 271 2.64 1.99 15.71
N ALA A 272 1.48 1.91 15.05
CA ALA A 272 0.40 1.03 15.46
C ALA A 272 -0.55 0.69 14.32
N VAL A 273 -1.25 -0.44 14.47
CA VAL A 273 -2.24 -0.91 13.48
C VAL A 273 -3.44 -1.56 14.16
N GLY A 274 -4.60 -1.37 13.56
CA GLY A 274 -5.78 -2.20 13.79
C GLY A 274 -6.13 -3.02 12.56
N LEU A 275 -6.90 -4.09 12.75
CA LEU A 275 -7.44 -4.91 11.66
C LEU A 275 -8.90 -5.22 11.94
N TYR A 276 -9.75 -4.92 10.97
CA TYR A 276 -11.19 -5.10 11.06
C TYR A 276 -11.78 -5.65 9.76
N THR A 277 -13.02 -6.12 9.82
CA THR A 277 -13.84 -6.53 8.67
C THR A 277 -15.26 -6.01 8.82
N SER A 278 -15.91 -5.68 7.71
CA SER A 278 -17.33 -5.34 7.66
C SER A 278 -17.90 -5.58 6.26
N ASP A 279 -19.22 -5.68 6.19
CA ASP A 279 -19.99 -5.72 4.95
C ASP A 279 -21.44 -5.32 5.21
N PHE A 280 -22.31 -5.49 4.20
CA PHE A 280 -23.72 -5.10 4.28
C PHE A 280 -24.55 -5.95 5.24
N LEU A 281 -23.95 -6.91 5.95
CA LEU A 281 -24.60 -7.75 6.95
C LEU A 281 -24.02 -7.54 8.36
N SER A 282 -23.07 -6.61 8.53
CA SER A 282 -22.40 -6.34 9.81
C SER A 282 -22.94 -5.09 10.52
N GLU A 283 -22.88 -5.12 11.85
CA GLU A 283 -23.15 -3.96 12.71
C GLU A 283 -21.87 -3.12 12.85
N GLY A 284 -21.43 -2.50 11.76
CA GLY A 284 -20.17 -1.75 11.70
C GLY A 284 -18.93 -2.65 11.55
N GLU A 285 -17.77 -2.12 11.90
CA GLU A 285 -16.49 -2.85 11.85
C GLU A 285 -16.34 -3.85 12.99
N ILE A 286 -15.89 -5.07 12.64
CA ILE A 286 -15.65 -6.19 13.54
C ILE A 286 -14.14 -6.42 13.63
N PRO A 287 -13.53 -6.42 14.84
CA PRO A 287 -12.10 -6.68 15.00
C PRO A 287 -11.70 -8.08 14.50
N VAL A 288 -10.54 -8.19 13.84
CA VAL A 288 -10.01 -9.45 13.30
C VAL A 288 -8.65 -9.74 13.92
N ALA A 289 -8.53 -10.85 14.66
CA ALA A 289 -7.28 -11.29 15.30
C ALA A 289 -6.61 -10.22 16.18
N MET A 290 -7.42 -9.32 16.77
CA MET A 290 -6.94 -8.15 17.49
C MET A 290 -6.56 -8.45 18.95
N ASP A 291 -6.54 -9.69 19.42
CA ASP A 291 -6.28 -10.01 20.84
C ASP A 291 -4.95 -9.44 21.37
N ASN A 292 -3.88 -9.59 20.58
CA ASN A 292 -2.54 -9.08 20.88
C ASN A 292 -1.65 -9.09 19.62
N ALA A 293 -0.44 -8.54 19.72
CA ALA A 293 0.48 -8.42 18.58
C ALA A 293 0.89 -9.75 17.95
N ALA A 294 1.06 -10.81 18.74
CA ALA A 294 1.45 -12.12 18.23
C ALA A 294 0.32 -12.78 17.43
N THR A 295 -0.90 -12.73 17.96
CA THR A 295 -2.10 -13.24 17.28
C THR A 295 -2.36 -12.51 15.96
N LEU A 296 -2.26 -11.18 15.96
CA LEU A 296 -2.43 -10.40 14.72
C LEU A 296 -1.33 -10.71 13.70
N ALA A 297 -0.07 -10.82 14.15
CA ALA A 297 1.04 -11.15 13.26
C ALA A 297 0.88 -12.55 12.63
N GLU A 298 0.37 -13.53 13.39
CA GLU A 298 0.07 -14.88 12.91
C GLU A 298 -1.02 -14.89 11.87
N PHE A 299 -2.12 -14.17 12.15
CA PHE A 299 -3.21 -13.99 11.20
C PHE A 299 -2.71 -13.37 9.89
N LEU A 300 -1.98 -12.25 9.96
CA LEU A 300 -1.47 -11.55 8.78
C LEU A 300 -0.50 -12.44 7.97
N ALA A 301 0.36 -13.22 8.63
CA ALA A 301 1.25 -14.15 7.96
C ALA A 301 0.48 -15.28 7.26
N HIS A 302 -0.55 -15.83 7.90
CA HIS A 302 -1.41 -16.87 7.33
C HIS A 302 -2.18 -16.38 6.11
N GLU A 303 -2.86 -15.24 6.22
CA GLU A 303 -3.58 -14.62 5.10
C GLU A 303 -2.64 -14.26 3.95
N ASN A 304 -1.43 -13.79 4.26
CA ASN A 304 -0.42 -13.51 3.25
C ASN A 304 -0.05 -14.77 2.42
N GLU A 305 0.02 -15.94 3.04
CA GLU A 305 0.26 -17.20 2.32
C GLU A 305 -0.93 -17.59 1.43
N ILE A 306 -2.16 -17.44 1.93
CA ILE A 306 -3.39 -17.71 1.18
C ILE A 306 -3.48 -16.80 -0.05
N LEU A 307 -3.37 -15.47 0.14
CA LEU A 307 -3.38 -14.51 -0.95
C LEU A 307 -2.23 -14.74 -1.94
N GLY A 308 -1.06 -15.17 -1.44
CA GLY A 308 0.07 -15.56 -2.28
C GLY A 308 -0.25 -16.78 -3.17
N ARG A 309 -0.93 -17.80 -2.65
CA ARG A 309 -1.43 -18.95 -3.43
C ARG A 309 -2.49 -18.51 -4.45
N ALA A 310 -3.51 -17.77 -4.00
CA ALA A 310 -4.59 -17.28 -4.84
C ALA A 310 -4.06 -16.42 -6.01
N THR A 311 -3.09 -15.54 -5.75
CA THR A 311 -2.43 -14.74 -6.78
C THR A 311 -1.80 -15.60 -7.87
N ARG A 312 -1.09 -16.69 -7.50
CA ARG A 312 -0.45 -17.58 -8.48
C ARG A 312 -1.48 -18.33 -9.34
N GLU A 313 -2.54 -18.83 -8.74
CA GLU A 313 -3.60 -19.53 -9.48
C GLU A 313 -4.38 -18.56 -10.39
N LEU A 314 -4.61 -17.34 -9.91
CA LEU A 314 -5.24 -16.31 -10.71
C LEU A 314 -4.39 -15.92 -11.92
N TRP A 315 -3.07 -15.78 -11.73
CA TRP A 315 -2.14 -15.51 -12.81
C TRP A 315 -2.17 -16.62 -13.87
N LYS A 316 -2.16 -17.90 -13.45
CA LYS A 316 -2.30 -19.04 -14.37
C LYS A 316 -3.59 -19.00 -15.17
N ARG A 317 -4.71 -18.64 -14.53
CA ARG A 317 -6.03 -18.52 -15.18
C ARG A 317 -6.03 -17.38 -16.21
N MET A 318 -5.55 -16.20 -15.82
CA MET A 318 -5.57 -15.00 -16.66
C MET A 318 -4.55 -15.04 -17.80
N ALA A 319 -3.43 -15.73 -17.62
CA ALA A 319 -2.46 -15.96 -18.69
C ALA A 319 -3.03 -16.79 -19.86
N GLY A 320 -4.09 -17.56 -19.61
CA GLY A 320 -4.82 -18.32 -20.64
C GLY A 320 -5.95 -17.54 -21.33
N TRP A 321 -6.20 -16.29 -20.94
CA TRP A 321 -7.30 -15.51 -21.51
C TRP A 321 -7.01 -14.99 -22.91
N SER A 322 -8.05 -14.97 -23.75
CA SER A 322 -8.01 -14.22 -24.99
C SER A 322 -8.07 -12.71 -24.72
N ARG A 323 -7.70 -11.90 -25.73
CA ARG A 323 -7.83 -10.44 -25.64
C ARG A 323 -9.27 -10.01 -25.33
N ASP A 324 -10.27 -10.67 -25.91
CA ASP A 324 -11.68 -10.38 -25.64
C ASP A 324 -12.06 -10.70 -24.20
N GLN A 325 -11.56 -11.79 -23.63
CA GLN A 325 -11.76 -12.11 -22.21
C GLN A 325 -11.11 -11.07 -21.30
N MET A 326 -9.91 -10.58 -21.66
CA MET A 326 -9.24 -9.53 -20.90
C MET A 326 -9.99 -8.18 -20.98
N ILE A 327 -10.53 -7.83 -22.15
CA ILE A 327 -11.37 -6.63 -22.28
C ILE A 327 -12.64 -6.77 -21.48
N ASP A 328 -13.37 -7.87 -21.64
CA ASP A 328 -14.64 -8.08 -20.96
C ASP A 328 -14.41 -8.05 -19.43
N ALA A 329 -13.36 -8.72 -18.92
CA ALA A 329 -13.02 -8.72 -17.50
C ALA A 329 -12.78 -7.29 -16.98
N GLY A 330 -11.85 -6.55 -17.61
CA GLY A 330 -11.52 -5.19 -17.19
C GLY A 330 -12.72 -4.23 -17.28
N ALA A 331 -13.52 -4.36 -18.34
CA ALA A 331 -14.68 -3.52 -18.55
C ALA A 331 -15.75 -3.75 -17.47
N MET A 332 -16.00 -5.01 -17.10
CA MET A 332 -16.92 -5.36 -16.02
C MET A 332 -16.41 -4.88 -14.65
N VAL A 333 -15.11 -4.98 -14.36
CA VAL A 333 -14.55 -4.48 -13.08
C VAL A 333 -14.80 -2.99 -12.88
N TYR A 334 -14.62 -2.19 -13.94
CA TYR A 334 -14.85 -0.74 -13.93
C TYR A 334 -16.33 -0.38 -13.94
N ALA A 335 -17.13 -0.97 -14.84
CA ALA A 335 -18.55 -0.66 -14.94
C ALA A 335 -19.35 -1.12 -13.69
N ALA A 336 -18.79 -2.02 -12.88
CA ALA A 336 -19.43 -2.53 -11.67
C ALA A 336 -19.11 -1.74 -10.39
N VAL A 337 -18.60 -0.50 -10.47
CA VAL A 337 -18.38 0.34 -9.26
C VAL A 337 -19.67 0.64 -8.49
N ALA A 338 -20.83 0.67 -9.16
CA ALA A 338 -22.13 0.88 -8.51
C ALA A 338 -22.76 -0.40 -7.92
N LYS A 339 -22.16 -1.59 -8.11
CA LYS A 339 -22.78 -2.88 -7.76
C LYS A 339 -23.13 -2.98 -6.27
N ASP A 340 -22.29 -2.43 -5.42
CA ASP A 340 -22.43 -2.49 -3.97
C ASP A 340 -23.69 -1.76 -3.50
N PHE A 341 -24.20 -0.78 -4.25
CA PHE A 341 -25.46 -0.11 -3.92
C PHE A 341 -26.65 -1.09 -3.99
N PHE A 342 -26.56 -2.10 -4.85
CA PHE A 342 -27.58 -3.11 -5.04
C PHE A 342 -27.46 -4.23 -4.00
N HIS A 343 -26.23 -4.56 -3.58
CA HIS A 343 -26.01 -5.44 -2.44
C HIS A 343 -26.58 -4.83 -1.15
N VAL A 344 -26.32 -3.55 -0.89
CA VAL A 344 -26.90 -2.79 0.23
C VAL A 344 -28.44 -2.86 0.24
N ALA A 345 -29.07 -2.86 -0.94
CA ALA A 345 -30.51 -2.91 -1.09
C ALA A 345 -31.09 -4.35 -1.18
N GLY A 346 -30.24 -5.39 -1.23
CA GLY A 346 -30.65 -6.77 -1.45
C GLY A 346 -31.34 -7.02 -2.80
N ASP A 347 -30.99 -6.26 -3.85
CA ASP A 347 -31.50 -6.41 -5.23
C ASP A 347 -30.37 -6.61 -6.24
N TYR A 348 -29.26 -7.21 -5.80
CA TYR A 348 -28.12 -7.50 -6.64
C TYR A 348 -28.38 -8.70 -7.57
N ARG A 349 -27.95 -8.59 -8.84
CA ARG A 349 -28.06 -9.64 -9.86
C ARG A 349 -26.77 -9.65 -10.68
N PRO A 350 -26.06 -10.79 -10.77
CA PRO A 350 -24.81 -10.88 -11.52
C PRO A 350 -24.94 -10.38 -12.97
N ASP A 351 -26.02 -10.71 -13.67
CA ASP A 351 -26.22 -10.36 -15.09
C ASP A 351 -26.29 -8.85 -15.36
N ASP A 352 -26.64 -8.05 -14.35
CA ASP A 352 -26.66 -6.58 -14.45
C ASP A 352 -25.24 -6.00 -14.59
N TRP A 353 -24.23 -6.71 -14.09
CA TRP A 353 -22.85 -6.21 -13.93
C TRP A 353 -21.81 -7.01 -14.70
N PHE A 354 -21.97 -8.33 -14.73
CA PHE A 354 -21.01 -9.29 -15.29
C PHE A 354 -21.42 -9.80 -16.67
N THR A 355 -21.98 -8.88 -17.48
CA THR A 355 -22.16 -9.02 -18.94
C THR A 355 -21.90 -7.66 -19.59
N ILE A 356 -21.42 -7.63 -20.83
CA ILE A 356 -21.23 -6.36 -21.57
C ILE A 356 -22.49 -6.06 -22.39
N ASP A 357 -23.00 -4.83 -22.29
CA ASP A 357 -24.15 -4.35 -23.07
C ASP A 357 -23.94 -4.54 -24.58
N ALA A 358 -24.98 -4.95 -25.31
CA ALA A 358 -24.89 -5.17 -26.75
C ALA A 358 -24.39 -3.95 -27.55
N CYS A 359 -24.74 -2.72 -27.12
CA CYS A 359 -24.26 -1.50 -27.74
C CYS A 359 -22.76 -1.26 -27.46
N ALA A 360 -22.29 -1.55 -26.24
CA ALA A 360 -20.87 -1.47 -25.92
C ALA A 360 -20.05 -2.57 -26.65
N GLN A 361 -20.60 -3.77 -26.77
CA GLN A 361 -20.00 -4.86 -27.56
C GLN A 361 -19.81 -4.46 -29.02
N ALA A 362 -20.73 -3.70 -29.61
CA ALA A 362 -20.63 -3.25 -31.00
C ALA A 362 -19.44 -2.30 -31.26
N VAL A 363 -18.99 -1.56 -30.23
CA VAL A 363 -17.83 -0.66 -30.33
C VAL A 363 -16.51 -1.39 -30.12
N LYS A 364 -16.51 -2.50 -29.36
CA LYS A 364 -15.31 -3.27 -28.99
C LYS A 364 -14.37 -3.60 -30.18
N PRO A 365 -14.84 -4.02 -31.38
CA PRO A 365 -13.97 -4.30 -32.51
C PRO A 365 -13.18 -3.10 -33.05
N LEU A 366 -13.63 -1.86 -32.78
CA LEU A 366 -12.91 -0.64 -33.17
C LEU A 366 -11.71 -0.36 -32.27
N LEU A 367 -11.71 -0.92 -31.05
CA LEU A 367 -10.74 -0.64 -30.00
C LEU A 367 -9.53 -1.57 -30.09
N ASN A 368 -8.76 -1.45 -31.19
CA ASN A 368 -7.40 -1.98 -31.24
C ASN A 368 -6.49 -1.17 -30.28
N ASP A 369 -5.28 -1.69 -30.01
CA ASP A 369 -4.43 -1.11 -28.97
C ASP A 369 -3.97 0.32 -29.29
N GLU A 370 -3.73 0.64 -30.57
CA GLU A 370 -3.31 1.99 -31.01
C GLU A 370 -4.46 2.99 -30.87
N TYR A 371 -5.60 2.69 -31.48
CA TYR A 371 -6.76 3.58 -31.46
C TYR A 371 -7.28 3.77 -30.04
N ALA A 372 -7.40 2.70 -29.26
CA ALA A 372 -7.90 2.80 -27.89
C ALA A 372 -6.97 3.63 -26.99
N ARG A 373 -5.64 3.45 -27.12
CA ARG A 373 -4.65 4.26 -26.39
C ARG A 373 -4.77 5.73 -26.75
N ASP A 374 -4.73 6.06 -28.04
CA ASP A 374 -4.72 7.45 -28.50
C ASP A 374 -6.05 8.13 -28.18
N PHE A 375 -7.17 7.46 -28.44
CA PHE A 375 -8.49 7.97 -28.10
C PHE A 375 -8.64 8.24 -26.60
N LEU A 376 -8.22 7.30 -25.74
CA LEU A 376 -8.32 7.49 -24.29
C LEU A 376 -7.40 8.61 -23.79
N ALA A 377 -6.19 8.72 -24.34
CA ALA A 377 -5.25 9.79 -24.02
C ALA A 377 -5.83 11.18 -24.38
N GLU A 378 -6.49 11.28 -25.54
CA GLU A 378 -7.18 12.50 -25.94
C GLU A 378 -8.39 12.80 -25.03
N LEU A 379 -9.18 11.77 -24.73
CA LEU A 379 -10.40 11.90 -23.92
C LEU A 379 -10.11 12.37 -22.49
N LEU A 380 -9.06 11.85 -21.84
CA LEU A 380 -8.82 12.03 -20.41
C LEU A 380 -7.58 12.87 -20.05
N GLY A 381 -6.63 13.00 -20.98
CA GLY A 381 -5.34 13.65 -20.72
C GLY A 381 -5.21 14.96 -21.48
N TYR A 382 -5.08 14.88 -22.81
CA TYR A 382 -4.80 16.05 -23.64
C TYR A 382 -6.01 16.99 -23.79
N ILE A 383 -7.23 16.44 -23.71
CA ILE A 383 -8.49 17.18 -23.83
C ILE A 383 -8.48 18.03 -25.11
N SER A 384 -8.15 17.40 -26.24
CA SER A 384 -8.06 18.07 -27.55
C SER A 384 -9.19 17.66 -28.50
N LEU A 385 -10.08 16.75 -28.08
CA LEU A 385 -11.17 16.28 -28.92
C LEU A 385 -12.14 17.42 -29.28
N PRO A 386 -12.76 17.40 -30.47
CA PRO A 386 -13.58 18.52 -30.95
C PRO A 386 -14.72 18.93 -30.00
N ALA A 387 -15.46 17.99 -29.40
CA ALA A 387 -16.57 18.34 -28.52
C ALA A 387 -16.14 18.72 -27.10
N GLN A 388 -14.85 18.55 -26.76
CA GLN A 388 -14.23 19.07 -25.55
C GLN A 388 -13.77 20.53 -25.70
N GLN A 389 -13.65 21.06 -26.92
CA GLN A 389 -13.16 22.42 -27.13
C GLN A 389 -14.24 23.48 -26.89
N GLY A 390 -13.90 24.47 -26.06
CA GLY A 390 -14.71 25.66 -25.83
C GLY A 390 -14.30 26.87 -26.68
N SER A 391 -14.83 28.03 -26.29
CA SER A 391 -14.41 29.32 -26.82
C SER A 391 -12.93 29.56 -26.54
N SER A 392 -12.20 30.16 -27.50
CA SER A 392 -10.80 30.56 -27.31
C SER A 392 -10.58 31.66 -26.26
N TYR A 393 -11.66 32.20 -25.69
CA TYR A 393 -11.64 33.14 -24.57
C TYR A 393 -11.77 32.45 -23.19
N ASN A 394 -11.92 31.13 -23.14
CA ASN A 394 -12.01 30.36 -21.90
C ASN A 394 -10.68 29.69 -21.57
N MET A 395 -10.43 29.50 -20.28
CA MET A 395 -9.27 28.76 -19.76
C MET A 395 -9.76 27.71 -18.77
N ASN A 396 -9.23 26.49 -18.89
CA ASN A 396 -9.49 25.41 -17.97
C ASN A 396 -8.86 25.69 -16.58
N LYS A 397 -9.43 25.11 -15.54
CA LYS A 397 -8.98 25.30 -14.15
C LYS A 397 -7.54 24.85 -13.89
N TRP A 398 -7.10 23.79 -14.54
CA TRP A 398 -5.84 23.11 -14.23
C TRP A 398 -4.75 23.31 -15.27
N PHE A 399 -5.12 23.72 -16.48
CA PHE A 399 -4.20 24.04 -17.56
C PHE A 399 -4.74 25.21 -18.39
N ASP A 400 -3.85 26.05 -18.93
CA ASP A 400 -4.21 27.30 -19.62
C ASP A 400 -4.83 27.09 -21.02
N GLY A 401 -5.49 25.94 -21.28
CA GLY A 401 -6.15 25.60 -22.54
C GLY A 401 -7.65 25.88 -22.54
N GLN A 402 -8.25 25.92 -23.74
CA GLN A 402 -9.67 26.21 -23.95
C GLN A 402 -10.62 25.00 -23.80
N GLY A 403 -10.07 23.82 -23.54
CA GLY A 403 -10.79 22.55 -23.55
C GLY A 403 -11.24 22.11 -22.17
N ASP A 404 -12.34 21.35 -22.13
CA ASP A 404 -12.90 20.77 -20.91
C ASP A 404 -13.30 19.32 -21.11
N MET A 405 -13.11 18.50 -20.08
CA MET A 405 -13.22 17.05 -20.22
C MET A 405 -14.62 16.59 -20.62
N TRP A 406 -15.66 17.16 -19.99
CA TRP A 406 -17.06 16.76 -20.18
C TRP A 406 -17.91 17.88 -20.80
N THR A 407 -18.56 17.59 -21.92
CA THR A 407 -19.44 18.55 -22.62
C THR A 407 -20.71 18.85 -21.79
N PRO A 408 -20.98 20.13 -21.43
CA PRO A 408 -22.18 20.51 -20.69
C PRO A 408 -23.45 20.44 -21.55
N VAL A 409 -24.62 20.59 -20.93
CA VAL A 409 -25.90 20.70 -21.64
C VAL A 409 -26.20 22.17 -21.97
N PRO A 410 -26.44 22.52 -23.25
CA PRO A 410 -26.86 23.87 -23.62
C PRO A 410 -28.19 24.28 -22.99
N TYR A 411 -28.31 25.51 -22.49
CA TYR A 411 -29.56 25.99 -21.87
C TYR A 411 -30.74 26.14 -22.84
N ALA A 412 -30.47 26.20 -24.15
CA ALA A 412 -31.49 26.34 -25.17
C ALA A 412 -32.49 25.16 -25.23
N VAL A 413 -32.18 24.01 -24.60
CA VAL A 413 -33.14 22.91 -24.39
C VAL A 413 -34.37 23.34 -23.56
N LEU A 414 -34.26 24.43 -22.80
CA LEU A 414 -35.37 25.04 -22.07
C LEU A 414 -36.26 25.93 -22.95
N ASP A 415 -35.84 26.23 -24.18
CA ASP A 415 -36.52 27.16 -25.08
C ASP A 415 -36.64 26.58 -26.51
N GLY A 416 -36.91 25.28 -26.60
CA GLY A 416 -37.34 24.63 -27.84
C GLY A 416 -36.27 23.90 -28.65
N ASP A 417 -35.01 23.87 -28.21
CA ASP A 417 -34.00 22.99 -28.84
C ASP A 417 -34.38 21.52 -28.68
N GLU A 418 -34.14 20.74 -29.73
CA GLU A 418 -34.43 19.31 -29.74
C GLU A 418 -33.49 18.53 -28.82
N TYR A 419 -34.08 17.63 -28.03
CA TYR A 419 -33.38 16.66 -27.21
C TYR A 419 -34.09 15.33 -27.19
N THR A 420 -33.36 14.26 -26.86
CA THR A 420 -33.95 12.96 -26.52
C THR A 420 -33.93 12.76 -25.02
N SER A 421 -35.00 12.17 -24.46
CA SER A 421 -35.11 11.95 -23.02
C SER A 421 -34.15 10.87 -22.48
N SER A 422 -33.97 9.77 -23.21
CA SER A 422 -33.29 8.57 -22.68
C SER A 422 -32.47 7.83 -23.74
N SER A 423 -31.44 7.11 -23.29
CA SER A 423 -30.65 6.16 -24.10
C SER A 423 -31.36 4.82 -24.38
N GLY A 424 -32.55 4.63 -23.79
CA GLY A 424 -33.43 3.48 -23.98
C GLY A 424 -33.50 2.54 -22.78
N PRO A 425 -34.26 1.44 -22.90
CA PRO A 425 -34.35 0.43 -21.84
C PRO A 425 -33.04 -0.34 -21.68
N LEU A 426 -32.87 -1.01 -20.54
CA LEU A 426 -31.77 -1.96 -20.32
C LEU A 426 -31.79 -3.04 -21.42
N ARG A 427 -30.68 -3.21 -22.12
CA ARG A 427 -30.53 -4.21 -23.19
C ARG A 427 -29.86 -5.46 -22.62
N GLY A 428 -30.02 -6.57 -23.34
CA GLY A 428 -29.25 -7.78 -23.08
C GLY A 428 -27.76 -7.55 -23.30
N GLY A 429 -26.95 -8.47 -22.75
CA GLY A 429 -25.51 -8.47 -22.92
C GLY A 429 -24.94 -9.87 -22.88
N TRP A 430 -23.66 -9.99 -23.23
CA TRP A 430 -22.92 -11.23 -23.11
C TRP A 430 -21.46 -10.94 -22.78
N THR A 431 -20.73 -11.98 -22.38
CA THR A 431 -19.29 -11.93 -22.08
C THR A 431 -18.62 -13.19 -22.61
N SER A 432 -17.33 -13.11 -22.91
CA SER A 432 -16.48 -14.26 -23.25
C SER A 432 -15.98 -15.03 -22.03
N LEU A 433 -16.37 -14.64 -20.82
CA LEU A 433 -15.96 -15.25 -19.55
C LEU A 433 -17.03 -16.21 -19.01
N GLU A 434 -16.60 -17.14 -18.17
CA GLU A 434 -17.51 -18.03 -17.45
C GLU A 434 -18.38 -17.26 -16.45
N PRO A 435 -19.64 -17.67 -16.25
CA PRO A 435 -20.54 -17.02 -15.30
C PRO A 435 -20.13 -17.30 -13.86
N LYS A 436 -20.54 -16.40 -12.95
CA LYS A 436 -20.44 -16.57 -11.51
C LYS A 436 -21.22 -17.81 -11.06
N ARG A 437 -20.57 -18.71 -10.30
CA ARG A 437 -21.16 -19.96 -9.78
C ARG A 437 -20.88 -20.22 -8.30
N GLY A 438 -19.80 -19.66 -7.75
CA GLY A 438 -19.43 -19.82 -6.35
C GLY A 438 -20.36 -19.05 -5.39
N PRO A 439 -20.21 -19.26 -4.08
CA PRO A 439 -20.91 -18.49 -3.06
C PRO A 439 -20.36 -17.06 -2.96
N TYR A 440 -20.95 -16.28 -2.07
CA TYR A 440 -20.50 -14.96 -1.63
C TYR A 440 -19.98 -15.06 -0.19
N LEU A 441 -18.71 -14.75 0.01
CA LEU A 441 -18.11 -14.67 1.34
C LEU A 441 -18.56 -13.37 2.03
N THR A 442 -19.22 -13.51 3.17
CA THR A 442 -19.73 -12.41 4.00
C THR A 442 -19.26 -12.55 5.44
N THR A 443 -19.48 -11.52 6.26
CA THR A 443 -19.27 -11.53 7.72
C THR A 443 -20.16 -12.57 8.44
N ARG A 444 -21.21 -13.07 7.77
CA ARG A 444 -22.08 -14.16 8.26
C ARG A 444 -21.75 -15.53 7.64
N GLY A 445 -20.57 -15.66 7.01
CA GLY A 445 -20.13 -16.86 6.31
C GLY A 445 -20.43 -16.83 4.82
N LYS A 446 -20.32 -17.99 4.18
CA LYS A 446 -20.58 -18.14 2.74
C LYS A 446 -22.08 -18.31 2.47
N LEU A 447 -22.65 -17.45 1.65
CA LEU A 447 -24.06 -17.48 1.27
C LEU A 447 -24.22 -17.68 -0.24
N ASP A 448 -25.29 -18.32 -0.67
CA ASP A 448 -25.73 -18.21 -2.06
C ASP A 448 -26.37 -16.83 -2.30
N LEU A 449 -26.63 -16.50 -3.58
CA LEU A 449 -27.15 -15.19 -3.97
C LEU A 449 -28.52 -14.88 -3.34
N GLU A 450 -29.41 -15.87 -3.26
CA GLU A 450 -30.78 -15.68 -2.77
C GLU A 450 -30.76 -15.38 -1.27
N ALA A 451 -30.02 -16.19 -0.51
CA ALA A 451 -29.82 -15.99 0.92
C ALA A 451 -29.12 -14.66 1.21
N TYR A 452 -28.12 -14.29 0.40
CA TYR A 452 -27.41 -13.02 0.57
C TYR A 452 -28.33 -11.81 0.34
N ASN A 453 -29.05 -11.78 -0.77
CA ASN A 453 -30.00 -10.71 -1.06
C ASN A 453 -31.10 -10.61 0.00
N ALA A 454 -31.66 -11.75 0.43
CA ALA A 454 -32.67 -11.76 1.49
C ALA A 454 -32.14 -11.22 2.82
N ALA A 455 -30.92 -11.62 3.20
CA ALA A 455 -30.27 -11.14 4.41
C ALA A 455 -30.00 -9.63 4.36
N ALA A 456 -29.49 -9.11 3.24
CA ALA A 456 -29.19 -7.70 3.07
C ALA A 456 -30.46 -6.83 3.02
N ALA A 457 -31.51 -7.29 2.32
CA ALA A 457 -32.80 -6.61 2.28
C ALA A 457 -33.45 -6.51 3.68
N GLY A 458 -33.28 -7.55 4.50
CA GLY A 458 -33.80 -7.61 5.86
C GLY A 458 -32.94 -6.92 6.92
N PHE A 459 -31.79 -6.35 6.55
CA PHE A 459 -30.83 -5.77 7.48
C PHE A 459 -30.74 -4.26 7.36
N THR A 460 -30.60 -3.58 8.49
CA THR A 460 -30.27 -2.16 8.60
C THR A 460 -29.38 -2.00 9.83
N PRO A 461 -28.15 -1.48 9.68
CA PRO A 461 -27.29 -1.21 10.83
C PRO A 461 -28.00 -0.34 11.86
N ALA A 462 -27.78 -0.60 13.15
CA ALA A 462 -28.46 0.15 14.19
C ALA A 462 -28.18 1.67 14.09
N SER A 463 -26.98 2.07 13.69
CA SER A 463 -26.60 3.48 13.49
C SER A 463 -27.42 4.18 12.40
N CYS A 464 -28.00 3.42 11.47
CA CYS A 464 -28.87 3.91 10.41
C CYS A 464 -30.37 3.83 10.76
N ALA A 465 -30.73 3.29 11.92
CA ALA A 465 -32.11 3.26 12.39
C ALA A 465 -32.60 4.69 12.74
N PRO A 466 -33.93 4.98 12.66
CA PRO A 466 -34.47 6.32 12.92
C PRO A 466 -34.05 6.94 14.26
N ARG A 467 -33.71 6.10 15.26
CA ARG A 467 -33.21 6.53 16.58
C ARG A 467 -31.86 7.26 16.50
N PHE A 468 -30.97 6.81 15.61
CA PHE A 468 -29.57 7.25 15.57
C PHE A 468 -29.19 7.95 14.27
N ARG A 469 -29.96 7.73 13.19
CA ARG A 469 -29.62 8.15 11.83
C ARG A 469 -29.25 9.63 11.71
N TYR A 470 -29.91 10.50 12.47
CA TYR A 470 -29.72 11.96 12.40
C TYR A 470 -28.81 12.52 13.50
N LEU A 471 -28.15 11.66 14.27
CA LEU A 471 -27.18 12.07 15.27
C LEU A 471 -25.79 12.11 14.63
N ASP A 472 -25.25 13.32 14.50
CA ASP A 472 -23.90 13.60 14.01
C ASP A 472 -23.03 14.15 15.14
N ASP A 473 -21.74 14.36 14.86
CA ASP A 473 -20.79 14.86 15.85
C ASP A 473 -21.13 16.30 16.28
N ALA A 474 -21.83 17.07 15.44
CA ALA A 474 -22.32 18.40 15.80
C ALA A 474 -23.43 18.33 16.86
N TRP A 475 -24.37 17.39 16.74
CA TRP A 475 -25.38 17.12 17.76
C TRP A 475 -24.74 16.57 19.05
N VAL A 476 -23.82 15.61 18.94
CA VAL A 476 -23.14 14.98 20.08
C VAL A 476 -22.40 16.02 20.91
N ARG A 477 -21.72 16.99 20.29
CA ARG A 477 -20.99 18.06 20.99
C ARG A 477 -21.83 18.75 22.07
N ASP A 478 -23.11 19.01 21.78
CA ASP A 478 -24.00 19.73 22.68
C ASP A 478 -24.85 18.77 23.57
N HIS A 479 -24.69 17.46 23.40
CA HIS A 479 -25.48 16.41 24.07
C HIS A 479 -24.62 15.25 24.60
N ALA A 480 -23.32 15.46 24.83
CA ALA A 480 -22.38 14.41 25.21
C ALA A 480 -22.81 13.66 26.48
N ASP A 481 -23.41 14.36 27.45
CA ASP A 481 -23.90 13.79 28.71
C ASP A 481 -25.27 13.09 28.60
N SER A 482 -25.88 13.07 27.41
CA SER A 482 -27.18 12.46 27.20
C SER A 482 -27.08 10.95 27.11
N ALA A 483 -28.08 10.23 27.67
CA ALA A 483 -28.18 8.78 27.54
C ALA A 483 -28.19 8.32 26.07
N LEU A 484 -28.72 9.14 25.15
CA LEU A 484 -28.78 8.82 23.73
C LEU A 484 -27.41 8.92 23.04
N ALA A 485 -26.58 9.91 23.38
CA ALA A 485 -25.19 9.97 22.93
C ALA A 485 -24.39 8.78 23.46
N ASP A 486 -24.60 8.45 24.73
CA ASP A 486 -23.99 7.30 25.40
C ASP A 486 -24.32 5.97 24.70
N GLU A 487 -25.58 5.75 24.34
CA GLU A 487 -26.02 4.58 23.56
C GLU A 487 -25.38 4.53 22.17
N LEU A 488 -25.29 5.67 21.47
CA LEU A 488 -24.67 5.76 20.15
C LEU A 488 -23.18 5.43 20.18
N TYR A 489 -22.46 5.88 21.22
CA TYR A 489 -21.04 5.56 21.38
C TYR A 489 -20.84 4.09 21.75
N ARG A 490 -21.65 3.55 22.68
CA ARG A 490 -21.61 2.12 23.03
C ARG A 490 -21.88 1.22 21.84
N LEU A 491 -22.68 1.68 20.88
CA LEU A 491 -22.95 0.96 19.63
C LEU A 491 -21.67 0.71 18.82
N ASP A 492 -20.81 1.71 18.63
CA ASP A 492 -19.55 1.56 17.89
C ASP A 492 -18.41 0.96 18.71
N GLN A 493 -18.47 1.10 20.03
CA GLN A 493 -17.49 0.52 20.96
C GLN A 493 -17.62 -0.99 21.16
N ARG A 494 -18.68 -1.62 20.66
CA ARG A 494 -18.89 -3.07 20.86
C ARG A 494 -17.74 -3.89 20.29
N GLY A 495 -17.24 -4.81 21.11
CA GLY A 495 -16.11 -5.65 20.73
C GLY A 495 -14.77 -4.91 20.73
N SER A 496 -14.75 -3.62 21.08
CA SER A 496 -13.50 -2.89 21.31
C SER A 496 -12.74 -3.52 22.48
N ARG A 497 -11.43 -3.62 22.37
CA ARG A 497 -10.61 -4.17 23.45
C ARG A 497 -10.52 -3.25 24.64
N HIS A 498 -10.52 -1.94 24.39
CA HIS A 498 -10.29 -0.93 25.42
C HIS A 498 -11.52 -0.08 25.72
N LEU A 499 -12.46 0.06 24.77
CA LEU A 499 -13.58 0.98 24.90
C LEU A 499 -14.96 0.33 25.04
N ASP A 500 -15.07 -1.00 25.06
CA ASP A 500 -16.38 -1.65 25.14
C ASP A 500 -17.21 -1.15 26.33
N GLY A 501 -18.41 -0.65 26.04
CA GLY A 501 -19.36 -0.11 27.02
C GLY A 501 -19.03 1.28 27.61
N ARG A 502 -17.93 1.94 27.21
CA ARG A 502 -17.46 3.21 27.83
C ARG A 502 -18.41 4.40 27.65
N GLY A 503 -19.15 4.46 26.55
CA GLY A 503 -20.07 5.57 26.25
C GLY A 503 -19.36 6.81 25.69
N ALA A 504 -20.06 7.95 25.70
CA ALA A 504 -19.63 9.20 25.06
C ALA A 504 -18.58 9.99 25.85
N GLY A 505 -18.31 9.61 27.10
CA GLY A 505 -17.41 10.32 28.00
C GLY A 505 -15.91 10.02 27.84
N VAL A 506 -15.50 9.29 26.80
CA VAL A 506 -14.08 8.96 26.58
C VAL A 506 -13.31 10.22 26.19
N THR A 507 -12.26 10.54 26.94
CA THR A 507 -11.45 11.74 26.73
C THR A 507 -10.16 11.43 25.95
N ARG A 508 -9.56 12.48 25.35
CA ARG A 508 -8.26 12.37 24.68
C ARG A 508 -7.16 11.88 25.62
N ASP A 509 -7.11 12.37 26.85
CA ASP A 509 -6.10 11.98 27.85
C ASP A 509 -6.20 10.48 28.19
N GLU A 510 -7.42 9.94 28.27
CA GLU A 510 -7.63 8.50 28.49
C GLU A 510 -7.17 7.67 27.29
N LEU A 511 -7.43 8.12 26.05
CA LEU A 511 -6.93 7.47 24.84
C LEU A 511 -5.40 7.49 24.79
N ASP A 512 -4.79 8.62 25.11
CA ASP A 512 -3.34 8.78 25.15
C ASP A 512 -2.70 7.87 26.21
N ALA A 513 -3.35 7.72 27.37
CA ALA A 513 -2.92 6.80 28.43
C ALA A 513 -3.03 5.32 28.00
N LEU A 514 -4.13 4.94 27.34
CA LEU A 514 -4.32 3.59 26.79
C LEU A 514 -3.24 3.26 25.75
N ARG A 515 -3.00 4.17 24.82
CA ARG A 515 -1.94 4.05 23.81
C ARG A 515 -0.56 3.94 24.48
N ALA A 516 -0.27 4.74 25.50
CA ALA A 516 1.02 4.72 26.20
C ALA A 516 1.27 3.40 26.95
N ALA A 517 0.20 2.78 27.48
CA ALA A 517 0.27 1.46 28.10
C ALA A 517 0.47 0.32 27.08
N GLY A 518 -0.02 0.50 25.84
CA GLY A 518 0.12 -0.46 24.74
C GLY A 518 1.36 -0.27 23.87
N ASP A 519 2.11 0.83 24.06
CA ASP A 519 3.36 1.08 23.37
C ASP A 519 4.41 0.07 23.84
N VAL A 520 4.98 -0.70 22.90
CA VAL A 520 6.10 -1.61 23.20
C VAL A 520 7.22 -0.76 23.81
N ALA A 521 7.83 -1.18 24.94
CA ALA A 521 8.87 -0.42 25.65
C ALA A 521 10.22 -0.45 24.93
N ALA A 522 10.89 0.70 24.75
CA ALA A 522 12.13 0.79 23.96
C ALA A 522 13.22 -0.05 24.62
N THR A 523 13.78 -1.02 23.90
CA THR A 523 15.01 -1.64 24.37
C THR A 523 16.06 -0.53 24.33
N PRO A 524 16.59 -0.08 25.47
CA PRO A 524 17.57 0.99 25.46
C PRO A 524 18.78 0.57 24.62
N PRO A 525 19.44 1.51 23.93
CA PRO A 525 20.71 1.20 23.30
C PRO A 525 21.71 0.68 24.36
N PRO A 526 22.59 -0.25 23.99
CA PRO A 526 23.55 -0.84 24.91
C PRO A 526 24.50 0.24 25.43
N ALA A 527 24.89 0.13 26.70
CA ALA A 527 25.69 1.15 27.39
C ALA A 527 27.21 1.04 27.15
N SER A 528 27.69 -0.03 26.50
CA SER A 528 29.12 -0.34 26.37
C SER A 528 29.45 -1.15 25.11
N SER A 529 30.68 -1.02 24.62
CA SER A 529 31.26 -1.78 23.49
C SER A 529 31.52 -3.25 23.80
N GLY A 530 31.60 -3.62 25.08
CA GLY A 530 31.72 -5.00 25.53
C GLY A 530 30.37 -5.68 25.79
N ASP A 531 29.24 -5.02 25.54
CA ASP A 531 27.92 -5.63 25.68
C ASP A 531 27.75 -6.77 24.67
N ILE A 532 27.38 -7.96 25.15
CA ILE A 532 27.31 -9.16 24.30
C ILE A 532 26.24 -9.04 23.20
N GLY A 533 25.13 -8.32 23.49
CA GLY A 533 24.08 -8.05 22.51
C GLY A 533 24.58 -7.11 21.40
N PHE A 534 25.33 -6.08 21.76
CA PHE A 534 26.04 -5.23 20.81
C PHE A 534 27.04 -6.02 19.96
N LEU A 535 27.92 -6.80 20.59
CA LEU A 535 28.95 -7.58 19.89
C LEU A 535 28.34 -8.57 18.90
N ALA A 536 27.23 -9.22 19.25
CA ALA A 536 26.53 -10.15 18.36
C ALA A 536 26.04 -9.46 17.07
N VAL A 537 25.30 -8.34 17.21
CA VAL A 537 24.74 -7.62 16.04
C VAL A 537 25.84 -6.86 15.28
N HIS A 538 26.81 -6.28 15.98
CA HIS A 538 27.97 -5.62 15.40
C HIS A 538 28.81 -6.60 14.58
N GLY A 539 29.12 -7.78 15.12
CA GLY A 539 29.88 -8.81 14.42
C GLY A 539 29.20 -9.28 13.14
N LEU A 540 27.87 -9.42 13.14
CA LEU A 540 27.11 -9.66 11.90
C LEU A 540 27.23 -8.50 10.91
N ALA A 541 27.24 -7.25 11.39
CA ALA A 541 27.37 -6.08 10.54
C ALA A 541 28.75 -5.98 9.86
N VAL A 542 29.79 -6.51 10.51
CA VAL A 542 31.15 -6.65 9.98
C VAL A 542 31.24 -7.81 9.00
N LYS A 543 30.79 -9.01 9.40
CA LYS A 543 30.83 -10.22 8.55
C LYS A 543 29.86 -10.20 7.37
N LYS A 544 28.84 -9.34 7.41
CA LYS A 544 27.65 -9.32 6.54
C LYS A 544 26.73 -10.54 6.68
N SER A 545 27.28 -11.73 6.92
CA SER A 545 26.56 -12.95 7.30
C SER A 545 27.48 -13.91 8.06
N GLY A 546 26.98 -14.54 9.14
CA GLY A 546 27.78 -15.49 9.93
C GLY A 546 26.98 -16.36 10.89
N SER A 547 27.53 -17.52 11.23
CA SER A 547 27.11 -18.38 12.34
C SER A 547 27.58 -17.81 13.68
N ALA A 548 27.02 -18.31 14.80
CA ALA A 548 27.43 -17.88 16.13
C ALA A 548 28.93 -18.10 16.39
N ALA A 549 29.47 -19.24 15.96
CA ALA A 549 30.90 -19.54 16.09
C ALA A 549 31.79 -18.57 15.28
N GLU A 550 31.38 -18.24 14.05
CA GLU A 550 32.11 -17.28 13.19
C GLU A 550 32.10 -15.86 13.79
N VAL A 551 30.97 -15.44 14.38
CA VAL A 551 30.85 -14.13 15.04
C VAL A 551 31.64 -14.10 16.35
N ALA A 552 31.55 -15.16 17.16
CA ALA A 552 32.27 -15.28 18.42
C ALA A 552 33.79 -15.26 18.24
N ALA A 553 34.28 -16.00 17.23
CA ALA A 553 35.70 -16.00 16.86
C ALA A 553 36.17 -14.59 16.47
N LEU A 554 35.38 -13.83 15.71
CA LEU A 554 35.74 -12.47 15.31
C LEU A 554 35.66 -11.46 16.46
N MET A 555 34.68 -11.60 17.35
CA MET A 555 34.44 -10.67 18.46
C MET A 555 35.26 -10.99 19.71
N GLY A 556 36.06 -12.06 19.72
CA GLY A 556 36.81 -12.49 20.90
C GLY A 556 35.91 -12.87 22.08
N ALA A 557 34.74 -13.45 21.80
CA ALA A 557 33.70 -13.74 22.78
C ALA A 557 33.40 -15.24 22.88
N ASP A 558 32.74 -15.64 23.97
CA ASP A 558 32.26 -17.02 24.13
C ASP A 558 31.16 -17.36 23.12
N VAL A 559 31.23 -18.56 22.53
CA VAL A 559 30.30 -18.99 21.47
C VAL A 559 28.88 -19.11 21.99
N ALA A 560 28.67 -19.65 23.20
CA ALA A 560 27.34 -19.83 23.76
C ALA A 560 26.71 -18.48 24.13
N ALA A 561 27.53 -17.53 24.61
CA ALA A 561 27.08 -16.17 24.89
C ALA A 561 26.64 -15.42 23.62
N ILE A 562 27.39 -15.56 22.52
CA ILE A 562 27.03 -14.99 21.22
C ILE A 562 25.80 -15.68 20.62
N GLU A 563 25.69 -17.00 20.73
CA GLU A 563 24.52 -17.75 20.28
C GLU A 563 23.25 -17.25 20.99
N GLN A 564 23.29 -17.14 22.32
CA GLN A 564 22.19 -16.60 23.10
C GLN A 564 21.86 -15.13 22.74
N ALA A 565 22.88 -14.31 22.49
CA ALA A 565 22.69 -12.92 22.09
C ALA A 565 22.12 -12.78 20.67
N LEU A 566 22.50 -13.68 19.75
CA LEU A 566 21.93 -13.74 18.40
C LEU A 566 20.48 -14.20 18.43
N ASP A 567 20.13 -15.17 19.27
CA ASP A 567 18.74 -15.58 19.48
C ASP A 567 17.90 -14.42 20.03
N ALA A 568 18.43 -13.68 21.00
CA ALA A 568 17.78 -12.48 21.53
C ALA A 568 17.66 -11.38 20.46
N ALA A 569 18.67 -11.19 19.61
CA ALA A 569 18.63 -10.25 18.51
C ALA A 569 17.61 -10.65 17.43
N VAL A 570 17.43 -11.95 17.16
CA VAL A 570 16.38 -12.45 16.26
C VAL A 570 14.99 -12.22 16.88
N ALA A 571 14.82 -12.50 18.18
CA ALA A 571 13.58 -12.25 18.89
C ALA A 571 13.21 -10.76 18.93
N ALA A 572 14.21 -9.87 19.04
CA ALA A 572 14.06 -8.42 18.98
C ALA A 572 14.00 -7.86 17.54
N GLY A 573 14.02 -8.70 16.52
CA GLY A 573 13.97 -8.28 15.11
C GLY A 573 15.23 -7.59 14.60
N HIS A 574 16.33 -7.53 15.36
CA HIS A 574 17.62 -6.95 14.96
C HIS A 574 18.44 -7.86 14.03
N ALA A 575 18.20 -9.16 14.04
CA ALA A 575 18.84 -10.13 13.16
C ALA A 575 17.81 -11.07 12.52
N VAL A 576 18.19 -11.69 11.39
CA VAL A 576 17.41 -12.73 10.72
C VAL A 576 18.26 -14.00 10.63
N ALA A 577 17.70 -15.14 11.05
CA ALA A 577 18.33 -16.45 10.97
C ALA A 577 17.90 -17.21 9.69
N GLY A 578 18.83 -17.94 9.07
CA GLY A 578 18.55 -18.81 7.93
C GLY A 578 19.73 -19.71 7.58
N ALA A 579 19.47 -21.00 7.34
CA ALA A 579 20.48 -21.99 6.95
C ALA A 579 21.72 -22.03 7.88
N GLY A 580 21.53 -21.89 9.19
CA GLY A 580 22.61 -21.91 10.19
C GLY A 580 23.45 -20.62 10.27
N LYS A 581 23.05 -19.56 9.55
CA LYS A 581 23.68 -18.25 9.59
C LYS A 581 22.69 -17.16 9.98
N HIS A 582 23.22 -16.02 10.39
CA HIS A 582 22.48 -14.82 10.70
C HIS A 582 22.93 -13.65 9.82
N VAL A 583 22.04 -12.68 9.63
CA VAL A 583 22.31 -11.39 8.98
C VAL A 583 21.63 -10.27 9.75
N VAL A 584 22.21 -9.07 9.74
CA VAL A 584 21.59 -7.89 10.37
C VAL A 584 20.33 -7.50 9.59
N SER A 585 19.22 -7.28 10.29
CA SER A 585 17.98 -6.77 9.68
C SER A 585 18.05 -5.23 9.49
N PRO A 586 17.12 -4.62 8.73
CA PRO A 586 17.01 -3.16 8.69
C PRO A 586 16.83 -2.51 10.07
N ALA A 587 16.06 -3.14 10.96
CA ALA A 587 15.88 -2.65 12.34
C ALA A 587 17.14 -2.81 13.20
N GLY A 588 17.87 -3.91 13.02
CA GLY A 588 19.17 -4.09 13.65
C GLY A 588 20.19 -3.07 13.17
N ARG A 589 20.11 -2.64 11.90
CA ARG A 589 20.94 -1.57 11.38
C ARG A 589 20.62 -0.23 12.05
N ALA A 590 19.34 0.13 12.12
CA ALA A 590 18.91 1.35 12.82
C ALA A 590 19.28 1.32 14.32
N TRP A 591 19.15 0.16 14.96
CA TRP A 591 19.58 -0.06 16.34
C TRP A 591 21.09 0.15 16.51
N LEU A 592 21.91 -0.39 15.61
CA LEU A 592 23.35 -0.16 15.59
C LEU A 592 23.70 1.32 15.33
N ASP A 593 23.04 1.98 14.39
CA ASP A 593 23.28 3.39 14.07
C ASP A 593 22.94 4.30 15.27
N ALA A 594 21.95 3.92 16.10
CA ALA A 594 21.66 4.57 17.37
C ALA A 594 22.64 4.21 18.50
N ALA A 595 23.19 2.99 18.50
CA ALA A 595 24.13 2.51 19.50
C ALA A 595 25.55 3.08 19.30
N TYR A 596 26.04 3.16 18.06
CA TYR A 596 27.41 3.56 17.74
C TYR A 596 27.85 4.91 18.34
N PRO A 597 27.04 5.99 18.33
CA PRO A 597 27.43 7.27 18.94
C PRO A 597 27.69 7.18 20.44
N VAL A 598 26.98 6.28 21.14
CA VAL A 598 27.13 6.06 22.58
C VAL A 598 28.32 5.14 22.85
N VAL A 599 28.30 3.97 22.21
CA VAL A 599 29.26 2.89 22.43
C VAL A 599 30.68 3.28 21.97
N CYS A 600 30.80 4.03 20.88
CA CYS A 600 32.10 4.38 20.30
C CYS A 600 32.61 5.77 20.70
N ALA A 601 31.93 6.47 21.61
CA ALA A 601 32.29 7.84 21.99
C ALA A 601 33.75 7.95 22.47
N ALA A 602 34.21 6.99 23.27
CA ALA A 602 35.57 6.97 23.80
C ALA A 602 36.63 6.85 22.69
N TYR A 603 36.45 5.92 21.74
CA TYR A 603 37.40 5.73 20.64
C TYR A 603 37.45 6.93 19.71
N ARG A 604 36.29 7.56 19.45
CA ARG A 604 36.20 8.75 18.58
C ARG A 604 36.81 10.01 19.21
N ALA A 605 36.89 10.05 20.53
CA ALA A 605 37.54 11.13 21.26
C ALA A 605 39.05 10.93 21.44
N GLU A 606 39.58 9.73 21.19
CA GLU A 606 40.99 9.37 21.38
C GLU A 606 41.81 9.63 20.10
N PRO A 607 42.65 10.70 20.05
CA PRO A 607 43.40 11.04 18.84
C PRO A 607 44.34 9.93 18.39
N GLY A 608 44.91 9.18 19.34
CA GLY A 608 45.80 8.07 19.04
C GLY A 608 45.13 6.94 18.23
N PHE A 609 43.82 6.76 18.37
CA PHE A 609 43.07 5.76 17.60
C PHE A 609 42.92 6.19 16.13
N ALA A 610 42.58 7.46 15.90
CA ALA A 610 42.49 8.02 14.55
C ALA A 610 43.85 8.02 13.84
N GLU A 611 44.94 8.37 14.55
CA GLU A 611 46.30 8.30 13.99
C GLU A 611 46.73 6.88 13.62
N ALA A 612 46.38 5.87 14.44
CA ALA A 612 46.62 4.48 14.12
C ALA A 612 45.85 4.04 12.86
N TYR A 613 44.61 4.50 12.71
CA TYR A 613 43.80 4.25 11.51
C TYR A 613 44.41 4.86 10.24
N GLU A 614 44.90 6.09 10.28
CA GLU A 614 45.56 6.69 9.10
C GLU A 614 46.81 5.90 8.69
N ARG A 615 47.56 5.35 9.65
CA ARG A 615 48.70 4.47 9.36
C ARG A 615 48.24 3.12 8.77
N PHE A 616 47.16 2.56 9.31
CA PHE A 616 46.54 1.35 8.77
C PHE A 616 46.12 1.54 7.30
N GLU A 617 45.51 2.68 6.96
CA GLU A 617 45.08 2.97 5.58
C GLU A 617 46.24 3.02 4.57
N VAL A 618 47.44 3.42 5.00
CA VAL A 618 48.64 3.36 4.15
C VAL A 618 48.97 1.91 3.79
N VAL A 619 48.90 1.00 4.76
CA VAL A 619 49.14 -0.44 4.54
C VAL A 619 47.99 -1.06 3.74
N ASN A 620 46.75 -0.67 4.03
CA ASN A 620 45.54 -1.13 3.34
C ASN A 620 45.62 -0.90 1.83
N ARG A 621 46.03 0.31 1.39
CA ARG A 621 46.21 0.60 -0.04
C ARG A 621 47.26 -0.29 -0.71
N GLN A 622 48.33 -0.60 0.00
CA GLN A 622 49.40 -1.48 -0.51
C GLN A 622 48.91 -2.93 -0.58
N LEU A 623 48.16 -3.39 0.43
CA LEU A 623 47.58 -4.72 0.44
C LEU A 623 46.53 -4.88 -0.67
N LEU A 624 45.67 -3.90 -0.91
CA LEU A 624 44.70 -3.95 -2.01
C LEU A 624 45.41 -4.10 -3.38
N ALA A 625 46.48 -3.33 -3.61
CA ALA A 625 47.28 -3.47 -4.83
C ALA A 625 47.97 -4.85 -4.93
N LEU A 626 48.42 -5.42 -3.81
CA LEU A 626 48.97 -6.76 -3.74
C LEU A 626 47.90 -7.82 -4.09
N MET A 627 46.69 -7.71 -3.53
CA MET A 627 45.60 -8.65 -3.77
C MET A 627 45.14 -8.63 -5.22
N THR A 628 45.08 -7.44 -5.85
CA THR A 628 44.81 -7.32 -7.28
C THR A 628 45.85 -8.06 -8.12
N ARG A 629 47.14 -7.94 -7.78
CA ARG A 629 48.23 -8.66 -8.47
C ARG A 629 48.19 -10.17 -8.22
N TRP A 630 47.78 -10.59 -7.03
CA TRP A 630 47.57 -12.00 -6.74
C TRP A 630 46.46 -12.59 -7.60
N GLN A 631 45.33 -11.89 -7.73
CA GLN A 631 44.14 -12.36 -8.46
C GLN A 631 44.23 -12.17 -9.97
N SER A 632 44.99 -11.19 -10.46
CA SER A 632 45.02 -10.79 -11.87
C SER A 632 46.39 -10.29 -12.33
N ARG A 633 46.70 -10.51 -13.61
CA ARG A 633 47.96 -10.13 -14.26
C ARG A 633 47.69 -9.39 -15.56
N ASP A 634 48.51 -8.39 -15.85
CA ASP A 634 48.51 -7.73 -17.16
C ASP A 634 49.43 -8.46 -18.12
N ILE A 635 48.86 -9.10 -19.13
CA ILE A 635 49.59 -9.84 -20.17
C ILE A 635 49.21 -9.24 -21.52
N GLY A 636 50.19 -8.64 -22.22
CA GLY A 636 49.98 -8.04 -23.54
C GLY A 636 49.00 -6.86 -23.56
N GLY A 637 48.84 -6.15 -22.43
CA GLY A 637 47.90 -5.02 -22.29
C GLY A 637 46.48 -5.42 -21.92
N ALA A 638 46.20 -6.71 -21.69
CA ALA A 638 44.94 -7.20 -21.16
C ALA A 638 45.12 -7.72 -19.73
N THR A 639 44.21 -7.32 -18.83
CA THR A 639 44.13 -7.85 -17.47
C THR A 639 43.42 -9.19 -17.49
N VAL A 640 44.12 -10.27 -17.13
CA VAL A 640 43.60 -11.65 -17.07
C VAL A 640 43.70 -12.19 -15.65
N ALA A 641 42.86 -13.16 -15.28
CA ALA A 641 42.96 -13.84 -13.99
C ALA A 641 44.33 -14.54 -13.86
N ASN A 642 44.95 -14.46 -12.69
CA ASN A 642 46.17 -15.21 -12.40
C ASN A 642 45.82 -16.69 -12.25
N ASP A 643 46.35 -17.53 -13.13
CA ASP A 643 46.14 -18.98 -13.10
C ASP A 643 47.12 -19.71 -12.15
N HIS A 644 48.00 -18.96 -11.49
CA HIS A 644 49.01 -19.45 -10.54
C HIS A 644 49.96 -20.51 -11.12
N ALA A 645 50.15 -20.51 -12.45
CA ALA A 645 51.12 -21.38 -13.12
C ALA A 645 52.58 -20.89 -12.94
N ASP A 646 52.77 -19.58 -12.71
CA ASP A 646 54.07 -18.94 -12.51
C ASP A 646 54.44 -18.90 -11.02
N ARG A 647 55.00 -20.00 -10.52
CA ARG A 647 55.36 -20.16 -9.10
C ARG A 647 56.37 -19.12 -8.60
N ALA A 648 57.25 -18.63 -9.47
CA ALA A 648 58.24 -17.61 -9.10
C ALA A 648 57.59 -16.23 -8.97
N TYR A 649 56.55 -15.94 -9.74
CA TYR A 649 55.72 -14.75 -9.55
C TYR A 649 54.94 -14.82 -8.24
N ASP A 650 54.24 -15.92 -8.00
CA ASP A 650 53.45 -16.11 -6.77
C ASP A 650 54.32 -16.01 -5.51
N ALA A 651 55.51 -16.63 -5.51
CA ALA A 651 56.45 -16.52 -4.39
C ALA A 651 56.84 -15.07 -4.07
N ARG A 652 57.08 -14.23 -5.09
CA ARG A 652 57.36 -12.79 -4.87
C ARG A 652 56.17 -12.05 -4.27
N VAL A 653 54.95 -12.36 -4.71
CA VAL A 653 53.74 -11.75 -4.15
C VAL A 653 53.53 -12.17 -2.69
N ILE A 654 53.87 -13.42 -2.34
CA ILE A 654 53.84 -13.91 -0.96
C ILE A 654 54.92 -13.23 -0.09
N ASP A 655 56.15 -13.08 -0.59
CA ASP A 655 57.22 -12.35 0.11
C ASP A 655 56.80 -10.89 0.40
N GLU A 656 56.15 -10.24 -0.58
CA GLU A 656 55.60 -8.89 -0.41
C GLU A 656 54.44 -8.84 0.59
N LEU A 657 53.61 -9.90 0.69
CA LEU A 657 52.61 -10.02 1.77
C LEU A 657 53.29 -10.05 3.13
N GLY A 658 54.36 -10.84 3.28
CA GLY A 658 55.12 -10.93 4.54
C GLY A 658 55.64 -9.59 5.01
N ALA A 659 56.24 -8.82 4.11
CA ALA A 659 56.71 -7.46 4.42
C ALA A 659 55.56 -6.51 4.82
N LEU A 660 54.35 -6.68 4.28
CA LEU A 660 53.17 -5.91 4.71
C LEU A 660 52.62 -6.40 6.05
N HIS A 661 52.66 -7.71 6.31
CA HIS A 661 52.24 -8.32 7.57
C HIS A 661 53.10 -7.81 8.74
N GLU A 662 54.43 -7.86 8.62
CA GLU A 662 55.37 -7.32 9.61
C GLU A 662 55.18 -5.81 9.84
N ARG A 663 54.86 -5.06 8.78
CA ARG A 663 54.58 -3.61 8.89
C ARG A 663 53.22 -3.32 9.54
N ALA A 664 52.25 -4.22 9.38
CA ALA A 664 50.93 -4.08 9.97
C ALA A 664 50.98 -4.39 11.48
N GLU A 665 51.75 -5.40 11.90
CA GLU A 665 51.84 -5.88 13.29
C GLU A 665 51.83 -4.76 14.36
N PRO A 666 52.76 -3.78 14.38
CA PRO A 666 52.76 -2.75 15.43
C PRO A 666 51.55 -1.81 15.38
N ILE A 667 50.89 -1.68 14.21
CA ILE A 667 49.65 -0.91 14.06
C ILE A 667 48.47 -1.71 14.63
N LEU A 668 48.43 -3.01 14.35
CA LEU A 668 47.39 -3.93 14.81
C LEU A 668 47.44 -4.11 16.33
N GLN A 669 48.64 -4.29 16.89
CA GLN A 669 48.86 -4.32 18.34
C GLN A 669 48.37 -3.03 19.01
N ARG A 670 48.60 -1.87 18.36
CA ARG A 670 48.14 -0.58 18.87
C ARG A 670 46.62 -0.47 18.96
N PHE A 671 45.87 -1.09 18.06
CA PHE A 671 44.40 -1.16 18.19
C PHE A 671 43.97 -2.04 19.37
N GLY A 672 44.70 -3.13 19.63
CA GLY A 672 44.50 -3.98 20.80
C GLY A 672 44.68 -3.25 22.14
N ASP A 673 45.59 -2.27 22.21
CA ASP A 673 45.78 -1.41 23.40
C ASP A 673 44.52 -0.56 23.71
N PHE A 674 43.80 -0.13 22.68
CA PHE A 674 42.59 0.70 22.83
C PHE A 674 41.35 -0.14 23.11
N GLU A 675 41.28 -1.31 22.47
CA GLU A 675 40.15 -2.23 22.58
C GLU A 675 40.65 -3.66 22.42
N ALA A 676 40.61 -4.42 23.52
CA ALA A 676 41.22 -5.74 23.62
C ALA A 676 40.70 -6.72 22.55
N ARG A 677 39.42 -6.65 22.15
CA ARG A 677 38.88 -7.55 21.12
C ARG A 677 39.54 -7.35 19.74
N LEU A 678 40.10 -6.16 19.46
CA LEU A 678 40.74 -5.90 18.16
C LEU A 678 42.07 -6.64 18.00
N ALA A 679 42.68 -7.12 19.09
CA ALA A 679 43.88 -7.96 19.03
C ALA A 679 43.63 -9.29 18.30
N VAL A 680 42.38 -9.79 18.30
CA VAL A 680 41.96 -11.03 17.62
C VAL A 680 42.27 -10.98 16.12
N TYR A 681 42.17 -9.81 15.48
CA TYR A 681 42.45 -9.69 14.06
C TYR A 681 43.91 -10.04 13.72
N PHE A 682 44.86 -9.69 14.59
CA PHE A 682 46.26 -10.02 14.37
C PHE A 682 46.47 -11.54 14.44
N GLU A 683 45.92 -12.20 15.46
CA GLU A 683 46.00 -13.66 15.62
C GLU A 683 45.40 -14.41 14.43
N LEU A 684 44.25 -13.95 13.92
CA LEU A 684 43.60 -14.56 12.76
C LEU A 684 44.39 -14.32 11.47
N LEU A 685 44.95 -13.12 11.29
CA LEU A 685 45.78 -12.79 10.12
C LEU A 685 47.10 -13.55 10.11
N ASP A 686 47.74 -13.72 11.27
CA ASP A 686 48.96 -14.50 11.45
C ASP A 686 48.71 -15.99 11.11
N ALA A 687 47.64 -16.57 11.66
CA ALA A 687 47.24 -17.95 11.33
C ALA A 687 46.88 -18.13 9.84
N ALA A 688 46.27 -17.13 9.19
CA ALA A 688 46.01 -17.19 7.76
C ALA A 688 47.30 -17.08 6.94
N TYR A 689 48.24 -16.25 7.39
CA TYR A 689 49.54 -16.06 6.74
C TYR A 689 50.41 -17.33 6.84
N ASP A 690 50.44 -18.00 7.99
CA ASP A 690 51.10 -19.31 8.16
C ASP A 690 50.59 -20.34 7.13
N ARG A 691 49.29 -20.38 6.89
CA ARG A 691 48.70 -21.29 5.90
C ARG A 691 49.11 -20.92 4.46
N VAL A 692 49.28 -19.63 4.17
CA VAL A 692 49.85 -19.17 2.88
C VAL A 692 51.30 -19.63 2.73
N LEU A 693 52.11 -19.54 3.79
CA LEU A 693 53.51 -20.01 3.80
C LEU A 693 53.62 -21.53 3.64
N ASP A 694 52.67 -22.29 4.19
CA ASP A 694 52.55 -23.74 4.00
C ASP A 694 52.11 -24.14 2.57
N GLY A 695 51.87 -23.16 1.70
CA GLY A 695 51.53 -23.35 0.29
C GLY A 695 50.03 -23.46 -0.01
N ASP A 696 49.16 -23.18 0.96
CA ASP A 696 47.72 -23.14 0.79
C ASP A 696 47.28 -21.77 0.23
N GLY A 697 47.42 -21.60 -1.08
CA GLY A 697 47.13 -20.34 -1.78
C GLY A 697 45.69 -19.84 -1.63
N ASP A 698 44.73 -20.71 -1.28
CA ASP A 698 43.35 -20.30 -1.00
C ASP A 698 43.27 -19.36 0.23
N TYR A 699 44.20 -19.48 1.18
CA TYR A 699 44.29 -18.58 2.33
C TYR A 699 44.79 -17.18 1.99
N MET A 700 45.26 -16.93 0.77
CA MET A 700 45.59 -15.57 0.34
C MET A 700 44.33 -14.71 0.14
N SER A 701 43.38 -15.21 -0.65
CA SER A 701 42.19 -14.43 -1.07
C SER A 701 40.89 -15.21 -1.30
N GLY A 702 40.86 -16.51 -0.94
CA GLY A 702 39.69 -17.36 -1.10
C GLY A 702 38.51 -16.90 -0.24
N VAL A 703 37.30 -16.91 -0.82
CA VAL A 703 36.06 -16.42 -0.17
C VAL A 703 35.37 -17.47 0.72
N ARG A 704 35.81 -18.73 0.65
CA ARG A 704 35.23 -19.86 1.41
C ARG A 704 36.01 -20.23 2.67
N VAL A 705 37.19 -19.64 2.84
CA VAL A 705 38.08 -19.83 3.99
C VAL A 705 38.33 -18.46 4.63
N PRO A 706 38.75 -18.39 5.90
CA PRO A 706 39.19 -17.15 6.51
C PRO A 706 40.56 -16.73 5.93
N SER A 707 40.56 -16.36 4.65
CA SER A 707 41.76 -15.90 3.97
C SER A 707 42.24 -14.56 4.52
N TYR A 708 43.53 -14.28 4.35
CA TYR A 708 44.16 -13.03 4.75
C TYR A 708 43.40 -11.82 4.22
N HIS A 709 43.00 -11.83 2.95
CA HIS A 709 42.19 -10.77 2.35
C HIS A 709 40.83 -10.59 3.04
N THR A 710 40.13 -11.69 3.34
CA THR A 710 38.79 -11.63 3.97
C THR A 710 38.88 -11.06 5.38
N LEU A 711 39.83 -11.54 6.17
CA LEU A 711 40.05 -11.08 7.54
C LEU A 711 40.49 -9.61 7.58
N TRP A 712 41.35 -9.20 6.65
CA TRP A 712 41.77 -7.79 6.52
C TRP A 712 40.58 -6.88 6.17
N PHE A 713 39.71 -7.33 5.27
CA PHE A 713 38.49 -6.60 4.91
C PHE A 713 37.53 -6.48 6.11
N GLU A 714 37.31 -7.57 6.84
CA GLU A 714 36.49 -7.56 8.06
C GLU A 714 37.06 -6.60 9.12
N MET A 715 38.38 -6.58 9.28
CA MET A 715 39.03 -5.62 10.17
C MET A 715 38.80 -4.16 9.73
N HIS A 716 38.98 -3.88 8.43
CA HIS A 716 38.77 -2.54 7.89
C HIS A 716 37.34 -2.06 8.13
N GLU A 717 36.36 -2.92 7.90
CA GLU A 717 34.94 -2.64 8.14
C GLU A 717 34.63 -2.37 9.61
N ASP A 718 35.22 -3.12 10.54
CA ASP A 718 35.08 -2.89 11.98
C ASP A 718 35.64 -1.51 12.39
N LEU A 719 36.88 -1.20 11.97
CA LEU A 719 37.51 0.10 12.25
C LEU A 719 36.70 1.28 11.69
N LEU A 720 36.17 1.17 10.47
CA LEU A 720 35.30 2.18 9.87
C LEU A 720 34.06 2.46 10.74
N ARG A 721 33.41 1.41 11.24
CA ARG A 721 32.22 1.52 12.09
C ARG A 721 32.53 2.17 13.43
N LEU A 722 33.62 1.75 14.08
CA LEU A 722 34.08 2.34 15.33
C LEU A 722 34.34 3.85 15.19
N LEU A 723 34.98 4.25 14.09
CA LEU A 723 35.27 5.66 13.80
C LEU A 723 34.07 6.44 13.26
N GLY A 724 32.98 5.78 12.87
CA GLY A 724 31.83 6.43 12.23
C GLY A 724 32.15 6.94 10.82
N ARG A 725 33.08 6.28 10.12
CA ARG A 725 33.49 6.60 8.77
C ARG A 725 32.86 5.62 7.77
N THR A 726 32.76 6.05 6.52
CA THR A 726 32.37 5.20 5.39
C THR A 726 33.57 5.01 4.48
N ARG A 727 33.61 3.88 3.77
CA ARG A 727 34.64 3.62 2.77
C ARG A 727 34.58 4.68 1.67
N GLU A 728 35.71 5.31 1.34
CA GLU A 728 35.79 6.17 0.16
C GLU A 728 35.65 5.29 -1.10
N PRO A 729 34.86 5.72 -2.10
CA PRO A 729 34.57 4.95 -3.30
C PRO A 729 35.78 4.68 -4.20
#